data_AF-A0A0V0V3F4-F1
#
_entry.id   AF-A0A0V0V3F4-F1
#
_cell.length_a   1.000
_cell.length_b   1.000
_cell.length_c   1.000
_cell.angle_alpha   90.00
_cell.angle_beta   90.00
_cell.angle_gamma   90.00
#
_symmetry.space_group_name_H-M   'P 1'
#
loop_
_entity.id
_entity.type
_entity.pdbx_description
1 polymer ?
#
loop_
_entity_poly.entity_id
_entity_poly.type
_entity_poly.pdbx_seq_one_letter_code
_entity_poly.pdbx_strand_id
1 'polypeptide(L)'
;MREIWYYFVLIFRNNIKMAIVYKAPARNVGKALIAAAMGWQDTPDLTMSPANVVAKPLEHVIAANDANKFIAYNNIPPDIPKVKTKSNSKGVLMMNPQGADEAAWIVHTIPGFPKALRGYLFPPEEIQKGHLFICLTIKESEIDAIAMALRIVTPLIYHNDIPDTEINSRPNLKKLVNGESRLTPPLTVTRQISTAAAAGLKVTIYSKSEKSKYEIYRRVLVKKLKTSIKVWTTRDKTLKSDCRILNRNIKLVTSPITIGGHASSLESDVSQWLISDPGNKFCAVDKPYHKSQAKEPAIAVCIDDATIFGHFNRIAPGQNIGKAFTQGNAGAWGDTAVVTGAGGHSFGKALEHVIAVEPTNKFIAYNNVPPDIPKPKTNSNSKVNGESRFIPPLTVARDISTAAPGGLKVTIYSKGEKSRFAPGQNIGKAFTQGNAGAWGDTAVVTGAGGHSFGKALEHVIAVEPTNKFIAYNNVPPDIPKPKTKSNSKGVLMMNPQGADEAAWIVHTVPGFPKALRGYLFPPEEIQKGHLFICLTIKESEIDTIAMTMRIATPLIYHNDIPDSEINSRPNLKKLVNGESRFIPPLTVARDISTAAPGGLKVTIYSKGEKSRFEIYRRILVRKLKTTIKIWTTRDKTLKSDCRIFGRNIRLVTSPISVSGHPSSLESDVSQWLISEQGNKFCAVDKPYQKSQTKEPAMAVCIDDASIFTRFNEIAANLDDCT
;
A
#
# COMPACT_ATOMS: atom_id res chain seq x y z
N MET A 1 12.51 -54.13 15.26
CA MET A 1 11.06 -54.24 15.58
C MET A 1 10.72 -53.72 16.99
N ARG A 2 11.26 -52.56 17.43
CA ARG A 2 10.89 -51.94 18.72
C ARG A 2 10.98 -50.40 18.82
N GLU A 3 11.11 -49.67 17.70
CA GLU A 3 11.16 -48.19 17.75
C GLU A 3 10.26 -47.46 16.72
N ILE A 4 9.42 -48.16 15.96
CA ILE A 4 8.53 -47.53 14.96
C ILE A 4 7.09 -47.33 15.52
N TRP A 5 6.86 -47.75 16.77
CA TRP A 5 5.58 -47.63 17.48
C TRP A 5 5.47 -46.37 18.39
N TYR A 6 6.45 -45.47 18.36
CA TYR A 6 6.53 -44.37 19.34
C TYR A 6 5.74 -43.10 18.97
N TYR A 7 5.28 -42.93 17.72
CA TYR A 7 4.56 -41.70 17.30
C TYR A 7 3.08 -41.90 16.95
N PHE A 8 2.60 -43.14 16.87
CA PHE A 8 1.19 -43.46 16.57
C PHE A 8 0.28 -43.27 17.80
N VAL A 9 0.81 -43.49 19.00
CA VAL A 9 0.08 -43.33 20.27
C VAL A 9 0.04 -41.85 20.75
N LEU A 10 0.91 -40.98 20.23
CA LEU A 10 1.13 -39.63 20.75
C LEU A 10 0.20 -38.54 20.18
N ILE A 11 -0.42 -38.76 19.00
CA ILE A 11 -1.31 -37.74 18.39
C ILE A 11 -2.76 -37.89 18.87
N PHE A 12 -3.25 -39.12 19.08
CA PHE A 12 -4.64 -39.34 19.49
C PHE A 12 -4.82 -39.91 20.90
N ARG A 13 -3.80 -40.53 21.53
CA ARG A 13 -3.91 -41.00 22.93
C ARG A 13 -3.08 -40.23 23.96
N ASN A 14 -1.89 -39.71 23.63
CA ASN A 14 -1.09 -38.95 24.61
C ASN A 14 -0.24 -37.83 23.98
N ASN A 15 -0.72 -36.58 24.10
CA ASN A 15 0.04 -35.31 24.17
C ASN A 15 0.12 -34.34 22.98
N ILE A 16 -0.19 -34.68 21.72
CA ILE A 16 -0.26 -33.64 20.64
C ILE A 16 -1.72 -33.27 20.35
N LYS A 17 -2.28 -32.40 21.21
CA LYS A 17 -3.68 -31.94 21.14
C LYS A 17 -3.91 -30.79 20.15
N MET A 18 -2.80 -30.23 19.65
CA MET A 18 -2.74 -29.16 18.65
C MET A 18 -1.32 -29.09 18.08
N ALA A 19 -1.21 -28.80 16.78
CA ALA A 19 0.04 -28.46 16.13
C ALA A 19 -0.15 -27.27 15.18
N ILE A 20 0.76 -26.30 15.22
CA ILE A 20 0.88 -25.23 14.22
C ILE A 20 2.24 -25.39 13.55
N VAL A 21 2.23 -25.60 12.24
CA VAL A 21 3.43 -25.81 11.43
C VAL A 21 3.57 -24.65 10.46
N TYR A 22 4.75 -24.06 10.44
CA TYR A 22 5.14 -23.00 9.52
C TYR A 22 6.27 -23.51 8.63
N LYS A 23 6.00 -23.69 7.34
CA LYS A 23 7.02 -24.02 6.35
C LYS A 23 7.54 -22.73 5.77
N ALA A 24 8.84 -22.48 5.86
CA ALA A 24 9.45 -21.34 5.18
C ALA A 24 9.63 -21.59 3.66
N PRO A 25 9.78 -20.54 2.84
CA PRO A 25 10.10 -20.66 1.42
C PRO A 25 11.40 -21.43 1.17
N ALA A 26 11.45 -22.17 0.05
CA ALA A 26 12.64 -22.93 -0.40
C ALA A 26 13.22 -23.91 0.65
N ARG A 27 12.37 -24.39 1.56
CA ARG A 27 12.73 -25.37 2.58
C ARG A 27 11.72 -26.51 2.57
N ASN A 28 12.23 -27.73 2.69
CA ASN A 28 11.41 -28.92 2.89
C ASN A 28 11.10 -29.15 4.38
N VAL A 29 11.94 -28.64 5.28
CA VAL A 29 11.73 -28.65 6.73
C VAL A 29 10.91 -27.43 7.17
N GLY A 30 9.93 -27.66 8.03
CA GLY A 30 9.14 -26.61 8.69
C GLY A 30 9.56 -26.38 10.14
N LYS A 31 8.89 -25.41 10.77
CA LYS A 31 8.94 -25.18 12.22
C LYS A 31 7.58 -25.47 12.82
N ALA A 32 7.51 -26.29 13.85
CA ALA A 32 6.28 -26.65 14.54
C ALA A 32 6.21 -26.08 15.96
N LEU A 33 5.04 -25.60 16.34
CA LEU A 33 4.62 -25.44 17.73
C LEU A 33 3.65 -26.57 18.05
N ILE A 34 4.01 -27.38 19.04
CA ILE A 34 3.18 -28.47 19.57
C ILE A 34 2.91 -28.17 21.04
N ALA A 35 1.76 -28.64 21.56
CA ALA A 35 1.27 -28.30 22.90
C ALA A 35 2.25 -28.56 24.07
N ALA A 36 3.31 -29.37 23.87
CA ALA A 36 4.34 -29.68 24.86
C ALA A 36 5.67 -28.89 24.70
N ALA A 37 5.85 -28.12 23.63
CA ALA A 37 7.14 -27.50 23.31
C ALA A 37 7.23 -26.03 23.79
N MET A 38 8.36 -25.67 24.42
CA MET A 38 8.66 -24.29 24.85
C MET A 38 9.09 -23.35 23.70
N GLY A 39 9.02 -23.80 22.45
CA GLY A 39 9.57 -23.08 21.29
C GLY A 39 9.31 -23.77 19.96
N TRP A 40 9.61 -23.05 18.87
CA TRP A 40 9.60 -23.58 17.50
C TRP A 40 10.57 -24.75 17.36
N GLN A 41 10.07 -25.94 17.02
CA GLN A 41 10.86 -27.14 16.78
C GLN A 41 11.02 -27.39 15.28
N ASP A 42 12.18 -27.87 14.84
CA ASP A 42 12.33 -28.37 13.47
C ASP A 42 11.44 -29.58 13.23
N THR A 43 10.77 -29.60 12.09
CA THR A 43 10.04 -30.79 11.65
C THR A 43 10.98 -31.70 10.86
N PRO A 44 10.67 -33.00 10.78
CA PRO A 44 11.17 -33.81 9.67
C PRO A 44 10.75 -33.22 8.31
N ASP A 45 11.39 -33.66 7.23
CA ASP A 45 11.09 -33.20 5.87
C ASP A 45 9.60 -33.39 5.55
N LEU A 46 8.91 -32.28 5.24
CA LEU A 46 7.48 -32.24 4.98
C LEU A 46 7.10 -32.87 3.63
N THR A 47 8.05 -33.16 2.75
CA THR A 47 7.83 -33.87 1.49
C THR A 47 7.82 -35.39 1.66
N MET A 48 8.32 -35.90 2.80
CA MET A 48 8.42 -37.33 3.09
C MET A 48 7.33 -37.84 4.04
N SER A 49 6.66 -38.94 3.71
CA SER A 49 5.69 -39.64 4.57
C SER A 49 6.30 -40.94 5.12
N PRO A 50 5.91 -41.45 6.30
CA PRO A 50 4.91 -40.94 7.25
C PRO A 50 5.48 -40.13 8.42
N ALA A 51 6.81 -39.97 8.48
CA ALA A 51 7.52 -39.46 9.65
C ALA A 51 7.51 -37.92 9.78
N ASN A 52 6.43 -37.21 9.44
CA ASN A 52 6.35 -35.76 9.61
C ASN A 52 5.00 -35.29 10.19
N VAL A 53 5.01 -34.10 10.82
CA VAL A 53 3.88 -33.51 11.57
C VAL A 53 2.70 -33.07 10.71
N VAL A 54 2.85 -33.03 9.38
CA VAL A 54 1.78 -32.74 8.40
C VAL A 54 1.24 -34.03 7.78
N ALA A 55 2.12 -34.95 7.37
CA ALA A 55 1.73 -36.22 6.76
C ALA A 55 0.98 -37.12 7.74
N LYS A 56 1.44 -37.19 8.99
CA LYS A 56 0.88 -38.13 9.97
C LYS A 56 -0.59 -37.86 10.32
N PRO A 57 -1.01 -36.61 10.64
CA PRO A 57 -2.44 -36.31 10.83
C PRO A 57 -3.30 -36.59 9.58
N LEU A 58 -2.70 -36.66 8.40
CA LEU A 58 -3.39 -36.90 7.14
C LEU A 58 -3.34 -38.37 6.70
N GLU A 59 -2.76 -39.29 7.47
CA GLU A 59 -2.58 -40.69 7.07
C GLU A 59 -3.89 -41.35 6.62
N HIS A 60 -4.98 -41.11 7.35
CA HIS A 60 -6.32 -41.62 7.02
C HIS A 60 -7.13 -40.70 6.10
N VAL A 61 -6.49 -39.66 5.58
CA VAL A 61 -7.01 -38.77 4.52
C VAL A 61 -6.36 -39.13 3.19
N ILE A 62 -5.08 -39.54 3.20
CA ILE A 62 -4.31 -39.93 2.01
C ILE A 62 -4.45 -41.43 1.68
N ALA A 63 -4.85 -42.25 2.64
CA ALA A 63 -5.09 -43.68 2.47
C ALA A 63 -6.42 -44.07 3.10
N ALA A 64 -7.08 -45.08 2.54
CA ALA A 64 -8.37 -45.56 3.05
C ALA A 64 -8.22 -46.11 4.47
N ASN A 65 -9.21 -45.82 5.30
CA ASN A 65 -9.35 -46.36 6.65
C ASN A 65 -10.83 -46.59 6.94
N ASP A 66 -11.17 -47.73 7.52
CA ASP A 66 -12.57 -48.10 7.73
C ASP A 66 -13.26 -47.23 8.78
N ALA A 67 -12.50 -46.78 9.79
CA ALA A 67 -13.02 -46.00 10.91
C ALA A 67 -13.05 -44.49 10.63
N ASN A 68 -11.99 -43.91 10.08
CA ASN A 68 -11.91 -42.46 9.82
C ASN A 68 -12.74 -42.05 8.60
N LYS A 69 -13.46 -40.92 8.71
CA LYS A 69 -14.29 -40.32 7.67
C LYS A 69 -14.08 -38.80 7.68
N PHE A 70 -14.11 -38.15 6.53
CA PHE A 70 -13.71 -36.75 6.39
C PHE A 70 -14.35 -36.00 5.21
N ILE A 71 -14.32 -34.68 5.34
CA ILE A 71 -14.56 -33.71 4.28
C ILE A 71 -13.24 -33.02 3.98
N ALA A 72 -12.85 -32.98 2.71
CA ALA A 72 -11.72 -32.18 2.24
C ALA A 72 -12.20 -31.03 1.36
N TYR A 73 -11.69 -29.83 1.63
CA TYR A 73 -12.05 -28.62 0.90
C TYR A 73 -10.81 -27.80 0.52
N ASN A 74 -10.78 -27.28 -0.70
CA ASN A 74 -9.68 -26.47 -1.21
C ASN A 74 -10.13 -25.68 -2.45
N ASN A 75 -9.75 -24.41 -2.56
CA ASN A 75 -10.08 -23.60 -3.74
C ASN A 75 -9.25 -23.93 -4.99
N ILE A 76 -8.13 -24.62 -4.82
CA ILE A 76 -7.30 -25.22 -5.87
C ILE A 76 -7.10 -26.68 -5.46
N PRO A 77 -8.11 -27.55 -5.62
CA PRO A 77 -7.99 -28.95 -5.22
C PRO A 77 -6.99 -29.70 -6.12
N PRO A 78 -6.38 -30.79 -5.62
CA PRO A 78 -5.46 -31.60 -6.40
C PRO A 78 -6.14 -32.20 -7.63
N ASP A 79 -5.42 -32.23 -8.75
CA ASP A 79 -5.81 -32.94 -9.97
C ASP A 79 -7.14 -32.48 -10.62
N ILE A 80 -7.71 -31.33 -10.22
CA ILE A 80 -8.91 -30.76 -10.83
C ILE A 80 -8.60 -29.35 -11.37
N PRO A 81 -8.33 -29.21 -12.69
CA PRO A 81 -8.01 -27.92 -13.29
C PRO A 81 -9.25 -27.03 -13.44
N LYS A 82 -9.03 -25.70 -13.48
CA LYS A 82 -10.02 -24.67 -13.89
C LYS A 82 -11.24 -24.50 -12.98
N VAL A 83 -11.18 -24.87 -11.69
CA VAL A 83 -12.27 -24.60 -10.76
C VAL A 83 -12.39 -23.10 -10.46
N LYS A 84 -13.60 -22.55 -10.56
CA LYS A 84 -13.90 -21.16 -10.22
C LYS A 84 -14.64 -21.10 -8.88
N THR A 85 -13.93 -20.72 -7.82
CA THR A 85 -14.54 -20.37 -6.53
C THR A 85 -14.00 -19.03 -6.05
N LYS A 86 -14.80 -18.32 -5.24
CA LYS A 86 -14.38 -17.07 -4.59
C LYS A 86 -13.81 -17.32 -3.19
N SER A 87 -14.01 -18.51 -2.62
CA SER A 87 -13.42 -18.91 -1.34
C SER A 87 -11.94 -19.19 -1.51
N ASN A 88 -11.13 -18.86 -0.50
CA ASN A 88 -9.72 -19.25 -0.44
C ASN A 88 -9.47 -20.34 0.61
N SER A 89 -10.51 -20.73 1.35
CA SER A 89 -10.42 -21.67 2.47
C SER A 89 -9.95 -23.04 2.00
N LYS A 90 -9.02 -23.64 2.76
CA LYS A 90 -8.51 -25.00 2.53
C LYS A 90 -8.38 -25.74 3.85
N GLY A 91 -8.63 -27.03 3.85
CA GLY A 91 -8.57 -27.84 5.05
C GLY A 91 -9.26 -29.19 4.94
N VAL A 92 -9.24 -29.90 6.07
CA VAL A 92 -9.87 -31.21 6.23
C VAL A 92 -10.59 -31.23 7.57
N LEU A 93 -11.85 -31.66 7.58
CA LEU A 93 -12.62 -31.93 8.78
C LEU A 93 -12.87 -33.43 8.84
N MET A 94 -12.35 -34.10 9.86
CA MET A 94 -12.39 -35.56 9.97
C MET A 94 -12.89 -36.03 11.33
N MET A 95 -13.48 -37.22 11.35
CA MET A 95 -14.03 -37.87 12.52
C MET A 95 -13.96 -39.39 12.39
N ASN A 96 -14.00 -40.08 13.52
CA ASN A 96 -14.19 -41.52 13.58
C ASN A 96 -15.59 -41.82 14.15
N PRO A 97 -16.59 -42.18 13.32
CA PRO A 97 -17.94 -42.48 13.79
C PRO A 97 -18.03 -43.73 14.69
N GLN A 98 -16.98 -44.55 14.75
CA GLN A 98 -16.92 -45.76 15.59
C GLN A 98 -16.25 -45.49 16.95
N GLY A 99 -15.49 -44.40 17.06
CA GLY A 99 -14.80 -43.97 18.27
C GLY A 99 -15.66 -42.98 19.06
N ALA A 100 -15.39 -42.85 20.36
CA ALA A 100 -16.04 -41.83 21.18
C ALA A 100 -15.21 -40.54 21.17
N ASP A 101 -15.77 -39.46 20.64
CA ASP A 101 -15.20 -38.10 20.66
C ASP A 101 -13.85 -37.99 19.92
N GLU A 102 -13.75 -38.67 18.78
CA GLU A 102 -12.55 -38.72 17.94
C GLU A 102 -12.73 -37.87 16.68
N ALA A 103 -12.40 -36.58 16.77
CA ALA A 103 -12.47 -35.67 15.63
C ALA A 103 -11.28 -34.71 15.55
N ALA A 104 -10.99 -34.26 14.34
CA ALA A 104 -9.91 -33.32 14.08
C ALA A 104 -10.27 -32.35 12.94
N TRP A 105 -9.76 -31.13 13.06
CA TRP A 105 -9.89 -30.11 12.05
C TRP A 105 -8.53 -29.54 11.66
N ILE A 106 -8.25 -29.61 10.36
CA ILE A 106 -7.01 -29.15 9.75
C ILE A 106 -7.32 -27.93 8.88
N VAL A 107 -6.51 -26.88 9.02
CA VAL A 107 -6.56 -25.67 8.20
C VAL A 107 -5.18 -25.43 7.60
N HIS A 108 -5.09 -25.17 6.30
CA HIS A 108 -3.80 -24.93 5.64
C HIS A 108 -3.88 -23.92 4.50
N THR A 109 -2.71 -23.51 3.98
CA THR A 109 -2.61 -22.55 2.87
C THR A 109 -2.20 -23.18 1.53
N ILE A 110 -1.87 -24.48 1.53
CA ILE A 110 -1.26 -25.21 0.40
C ILE A 110 -2.28 -25.53 -0.71
N PRO A 111 -2.16 -24.97 -1.93
CA PRO A 111 -2.95 -25.38 -3.09
C PRO A 111 -2.54 -26.77 -3.58
N GLY A 112 -3.45 -27.51 -4.21
CA GLY A 112 -3.16 -28.86 -4.74
C GLY A 112 -3.00 -29.94 -3.66
N PHE A 113 -3.51 -29.70 -2.44
CA PHE A 113 -3.26 -30.55 -1.27
C PHE A 113 -4.49 -30.61 -0.33
N PRO A 114 -4.70 -31.71 0.43
CA PRO A 114 -4.11 -33.04 0.26
C PRO A 114 -4.79 -33.85 -0.84
N LYS A 115 -4.10 -34.86 -1.38
CA LYS A 115 -4.68 -35.83 -2.32
C LYS A 115 -5.50 -36.87 -1.56
N ALA A 116 -6.82 -36.63 -1.47
CA ALA A 116 -7.74 -37.52 -0.78
C ALA A 116 -7.67 -38.95 -1.35
N LEU A 117 -7.32 -39.92 -0.50
CA LEU A 117 -7.21 -41.35 -0.78
C LEU A 117 -6.23 -41.75 -1.91
N ARG A 118 -5.25 -40.89 -2.24
CA ARG A 118 -4.29 -41.13 -3.35
C ARG A 118 -2.83 -40.99 -2.94
N GLY A 119 -2.53 -41.22 -1.67
CA GLY A 119 -1.18 -41.14 -1.12
C GLY A 119 -0.73 -39.71 -0.80
N TYR A 120 0.38 -39.63 -0.07
CA TYR A 120 0.97 -38.36 0.32
C TYR A 120 1.79 -37.77 -0.83
N LEU A 121 1.48 -36.53 -1.21
CA LEU A 121 2.34 -35.74 -2.09
C LEU A 121 2.25 -34.29 -1.67
N PHE A 122 3.36 -33.75 -1.17
CA PHE A 122 3.49 -32.30 -1.02
C PHE A 122 3.74 -31.69 -2.40
N PRO A 123 2.95 -30.69 -2.86
CA PRO A 123 3.09 -30.13 -4.20
C PRO A 123 4.48 -29.51 -4.43
N PRO A 124 5.24 -29.94 -5.46
CA PRO A 124 6.58 -29.45 -5.72
C PRO A 124 6.67 -27.92 -5.92
N GLU A 125 5.67 -27.32 -6.56
CA GLU A 125 5.60 -25.88 -6.83
C GLU A 125 5.46 -25.05 -5.55
N GLU A 126 4.97 -25.67 -4.47
CA GLU A 126 4.72 -25.04 -3.18
C GLU A 126 5.91 -25.19 -2.22
N ILE A 127 6.96 -25.95 -2.59
CA ILE A 127 8.23 -26.01 -1.84
C ILE A 127 8.90 -24.62 -1.83
N GLN A 128 8.79 -23.88 -2.93
CA GLN A 128 9.38 -22.54 -3.06
C GLN A 128 8.64 -21.47 -2.25
N LYS A 129 7.49 -21.79 -1.63
CA LYS A 129 6.66 -20.82 -0.91
C LYS A 129 6.54 -21.13 0.57
N GLY A 130 6.24 -20.10 1.35
CA GLY A 130 5.94 -20.19 2.77
C GLY A 130 4.49 -20.58 3.02
N HIS A 131 4.26 -21.54 3.92
CA HIS A 131 2.93 -22.08 4.21
C HIS A 131 2.67 -22.22 5.71
N LEU A 132 1.39 -22.11 6.07
CA LEU A 132 0.90 -22.35 7.42
C LEU A 132 -0.04 -23.55 7.41
N PHE A 133 0.08 -24.38 8.44
CA PHE A 133 -0.74 -25.56 8.68
C PHE A 133 -1.12 -25.59 10.16
N ILE A 134 -2.39 -25.80 10.46
CA ILE A 134 -2.93 -25.89 11.82
C ILE A 134 -3.72 -27.19 11.91
N CYS A 135 -3.41 -28.00 12.92
CA CYS A 135 -4.15 -29.21 13.26
C CYS A 135 -4.70 -29.07 14.67
N LEU A 136 -6.01 -29.27 14.81
CA LEU A 136 -6.72 -29.20 16.08
C LEU A 136 -7.44 -30.53 16.31
N THR A 137 -7.22 -31.15 17.46
CA THR A 137 -8.10 -32.22 17.95
C THR A 137 -9.33 -31.57 18.57
N ILE A 138 -10.51 -31.87 18.04
CA ILE A 138 -11.76 -31.24 18.43
C ILE A 138 -12.71 -32.29 18.99
N LYS A 139 -13.65 -31.84 19.83
CA LYS A 139 -14.76 -32.71 20.19
C LYS A 139 -15.69 -32.89 19.00
N GLU A 140 -16.29 -34.06 18.87
CA GLU A 140 -17.27 -34.31 17.81
C GLU A 140 -18.46 -33.35 17.90
N SER A 141 -18.87 -32.97 19.12
CA SER A 141 -19.92 -31.98 19.34
C SER A 141 -19.64 -30.61 18.69
N GLU A 142 -18.38 -30.28 18.40
CA GLU A 142 -17.97 -29.00 17.80
C GLU A 142 -18.06 -29.01 16.27
N ILE A 143 -18.22 -30.18 15.63
CA ILE A 143 -18.27 -30.33 14.17
C ILE A 143 -19.37 -29.47 13.54
N ASP A 144 -20.57 -29.43 14.14
CA ASP A 144 -21.68 -28.67 13.56
C ASP A 144 -21.45 -27.14 13.66
N ALA A 145 -20.76 -26.68 14.71
CA ALA A 145 -20.35 -25.29 14.84
C ALA A 145 -19.29 -24.89 13.80
N ILE A 146 -18.32 -25.77 13.53
CA ILE A 146 -17.33 -25.60 12.46
C ILE A 146 -18.01 -25.61 11.09
N ALA A 147 -18.92 -26.56 10.86
CA ALA A 147 -19.66 -26.67 9.61
C ALA A 147 -20.48 -25.41 9.33
N MET A 148 -21.10 -24.81 10.36
CA MET A 148 -21.78 -23.53 10.21
C MET A 148 -20.84 -22.42 9.75
N ALA A 149 -19.64 -22.33 10.34
CA ALA A 149 -18.66 -21.31 9.98
C ALA A 149 -18.11 -21.52 8.56
N LEU A 150 -17.88 -22.77 8.15
CA LEU A 150 -17.46 -23.14 6.79
C LEU A 150 -18.57 -22.83 5.77
N ARG A 151 -19.84 -23.12 6.09
CA ARG A 151 -20.97 -22.84 5.18
C ARG A 151 -21.04 -21.37 4.76
N ILE A 152 -20.73 -20.45 5.67
CA ILE A 152 -20.73 -18.99 5.37
C ILE A 152 -19.69 -18.62 4.31
N VAL A 153 -18.57 -19.35 4.24
CA VAL A 153 -17.48 -19.04 3.31
C VAL A 153 -17.52 -19.86 2.03
N THR A 154 -18.54 -20.72 1.88
CA THR A 154 -18.83 -21.50 0.67
C THR A 154 -17.57 -22.12 0.05
N PRO A 155 -16.82 -22.95 0.82
CA PRO A 155 -15.60 -23.56 0.33
C PRO A 155 -15.94 -24.58 -0.77
N LEU A 156 -14.97 -24.85 -1.65
CA LEU A 156 -15.10 -25.95 -2.59
C LEU A 156 -14.75 -27.26 -1.89
N ILE A 157 -15.75 -28.10 -1.62
CA ILE A 157 -15.57 -29.47 -1.14
C ILE A 157 -15.27 -30.37 -2.34
N TYR A 158 -14.18 -31.11 -2.28
CA TYR A 158 -13.76 -32.02 -3.36
C TYR A 158 -13.70 -33.49 -2.92
N HIS A 159 -13.90 -33.77 -1.63
CA HIS A 159 -14.09 -35.11 -1.10
C HIS A 159 -15.00 -35.06 0.13
N ASN A 160 -15.89 -36.04 0.26
CA ASN A 160 -16.72 -36.29 1.42
C ASN A 160 -17.06 -37.79 1.47
N ASP A 161 -16.69 -38.46 2.55
CA ASP A 161 -17.09 -39.83 2.84
C ASP A 161 -17.77 -39.98 4.23
N ILE A 162 -18.12 -38.87 4.89
CA ILE A 162 -18.86 -38.90 6.16
C ILE A 162 -20.22 -39.60 5.94
N PRO A 163 -20.58 -40.62 6.74
CA PRO A 163 -21.85 -41.34 6.59
C PRO A 163 -23.07 -40.44 6.72
N ASP A 164 -24.13 -40.75 5.97
CA ASP A 164 -25.38 -39.99 6.00
C ASP A 164 -26.00 -39.93 7.40
N THR A 165 -25.77 -40.93 8.26
CA THR A 165 -26.23 -40.91 9.66
C THR A 165 -25.62 -39.74 10.43
N GLU A 166 -24.32 -39.51 10.28
CA GLU A 166 -23.58 -38.39 10.88
C GLU A 166 -23.93 -37.06 10.22
N ILE A 167 -24.12 -37.04 8.89
CA ILE A 167 -24.52 -35.82 8.18
C ILE A 167 -25.92 -35.40 8.60
N ASN A 168 -26.87 -36.33 8.69
CA ASN A 168 -28.26 -36.03 9.00
C ASN A 168 -28.48 -35.65 10.47
N SER A 169 -27.64 -36.12 11.39
CA SER A 169 -27.68 -35.72 12.81
C SER A 169 -27.17 -34.29 13.03
N ARG A 170 -26.50 -33.67 12.03
CA ARG A 170 -25.80 -32.38 12.13
C ARG A 170 -26.32 -31.40 11.07
N PRO A 171 -27.29 -30.53 11.41
CA PRO A 171 -27.99 -29.69 10.44
C PRO A 171 -27.09 -28.75 9.62
N ASN A 172 -26.03 -28.19 10.20
CA ASN A 172 -25.12 -27.31 9.46
C ASN A 172 -24.13 -28.12 8.62
N LEU A 173 -23.72 -29.30 9.07
CA LEU A 173 -22.92 -30.23 8.28
C LEU A 173 -23.67 -30.67 7.02
N LYS A 174 -24.93 -31.09 7.17
CA LYS A 174 -25.82 -31.41 6.04
C LYS A 174 -25.90 -30.28 5.02
N LYS A 175 -26.14 -29.05 5.49
CA LYS A 175 -26.22 -27.88 4.60
C LYS A 175 -24.89 -27.54 3.93
N LEU A 176 -23.77 -27.76 4.61
CA LEU A 176 -22.44 -27.56 4.05
C LEU A 176 -22.15 -28.56 2.93
N VAL A 177 -22.39 -29.85 3.16
CA VAL A 177 -22.20 -30.93 2.18
C VAL A 177 -23.11 -30.75 0.97
N ASN A 178 -24.37 -30.36 1.19
CA ASN A 178 -25.34 -30.11 0.11
C ASN A 178 -25.06 -28.82 -0.70
N GLY A 179 -24.05 -28.03 -0.32
CA GLY A 179 -23.70 -26.80 -1.04
C GLY A 179 -24.76 -25.69 -0.93
N GLU A 180 -25.56 -25.67 0.14
CA GLU A 180 -26.62 -24.67 0.31
C GLU A 180 -26.04 -23.25 0.48
N SER A 181 -26.05 -22.49 -0.62
CA SER A 181 -25.46 -21.14 -0.72
C SER A 181 -26.44 -20.00 -0.38
N ARG A 182 -27.72 -20.31 -0.12
CA ARG A 182 -28.71 -19.32 0.33
C ARG A 182 -28.44 -18.94 1.79
N LEU A 183 -27.57 -17.96 1.96
CA LEU A 183 -27.29 -17.34 3.25
C LEU A 183 -28.35 -16.27 3.56
N THR A 184 -29.26 -16.59 4.48
CA THR A 184 -30.07 -15.58 5.16
C THR A 184 -29.22 -14.84 6.18
N PRO A 185 -29.50 -13.55 6.47
CA PRO A 185 -28.83 -12.84 7.56
C PRO A 185 -28.88 -13.64 8.89
N PRO A 186 -27.81 -13.61 9.70
CA PRO A 186 -26.64 -12.75 9.58
C PRO A 186 -25.59 -13.25 8.56
N LEU A 187 -25.08 -12.32 7.75
CA LEU A 187 -24.06 -12.58 6.70
C LEU A 187 -22.63 -12.72 7.25
N THR A 188 -22.48 -12.66 8.56
CA THR A 188 -21.25 -12.92 9.31
C THR A 188 -21.57 -13.79 10.52
N VAL A 189 -20.72 -14.76 10.82
CA VAL A 189 -20.90 -15.68 11.94
C VAL A 189 -19.66 -15.67 12.82
N THR A 190 -19.87 -15.82 14.12
CA THR A 190 -18.81 -16.06 15.11
C THR A 190 -19.17 -17.34 15.85
N ARG A 191 -18.28 -18.32 15.85
CA ARG A 191 -18.43 -19.58 16.59
C ARG A 191 -17.24 -19.78 17.50
N GLN A 192 -17.50 -20.27 18.70
CA GLN A 192 -16.48 -20.66 19.64
C GLN A 192 -16.55 -22.16 19.79
N ILE A 193 -15.39 -22.80 19.75
CA ILE A 193 -15.21 -24.23 19.95
C ILE A 193 -14.09 -24.44 20.96
N SER A 194 -14.03 -25.61 21.58
CA SER A 194 -12.89 -26.01 22.41
C SER A 194 -12.22 -27.26 21.85
N THR A 195 -10.88 -27.33 21.94
CA THR A 195 -10.17 -28.58 21.61
C THR A 195 -10.47 -29.66 22.65
N ALA A 196 -10.33 -30.93 22.29
CA ALA A 196 -10.68 -32.08 23.13
C ALA A 196 -9.76 -32.27 24.38
N ALA A 197 -8.84 -31.34 24.66
CA ALA A 197 -7.95 -31.40 25.81
C ALA A 197 -8.69 -31.14 27.15
N ALA A 198 -8.19 -31.70 28.26
CA ALA A 198 -8.73 -31.47 29.61
C ALA A 198 -8.87 -29.99 29.99
N ALA A 199 -7.97 -29.12 29.53
CA ALA A 199 -8.06 -27.66 29.69
C ALA A 199 -8.51 -26.91 28.42
N GLY A 200 -8.81 -27.63 27.32
CA GLY A 200 -9.35 -27.16 26.04
C GLY A 200 -8.88 -25.79 25.53
N LEU A 201 -8.09 -25.74 24.45
CA LEU A 201 -7.78 -24.47 23.79
C LEU A 201 -9.09 -23.86 23.26
N LYS A 202 -9.36 -22.62 23.65
CA LYS A 202 -10.51 -21.87 23.14
C LYS A 202 -10.19 -21.37 21.73
N VAL A 203 -10.98 -21.81 20.76
CA VAL A 203 -10.83 -21.40 19.36
C VAL A 203 -12.08 -20.64 18.94
N THR A 204 -11.91 -19.43 18.42
CA THR A 204 -12.99 -18.62 17.86
C THR A 204 -12.87 -18.52 16.35
N ILE A 205 -13.90 -18.91 15.64
CA ILE A 205 -14.00 -18.88 14.18
C ILE A 205 -14.85 -17.68 13.78
N TYR A 206 -14.29 -16.82 12.92
CA TYR A 206 -14.97 -15.68 12.33
C TYR A 206 -15.15 -15.91 10.84
N SER A 207 -16.39 -15.88 10.37
CA SER A 207 -16.70 -16.07 8.95
C SER A 207 -17.54 -14.92 8.41
N LYS A 208 -17.29 -14.55 7.16
CA LYS A 208 -18.13 -13.62 6.39
C LYS A 208 -18.47 -14.19 5.02
N SER A 209 -19.68 -13.90 4.55
CA SER A 209 -20.06 -14.20 3.17
C SER A 209 -19.66 -13.09 2.21
N GLU A 210 -19.63 -13.38 0.91
CA GLU A 210 -19.46 -12.37 -0.14
C GLU A 210 -20.53 -11.28 -0.10
N LYS A 211 -21.76 -11.63 0.30
CA LYS A 211 -22.91 -10.70 0.36
C LYS A 211 -22.76 -9.67 1.47
N SER A 212 -21.96 -9.95 2.51
CA SER A 212 -21.74 -9.04 3.64
C SER A 212 -21.11 -7.71 3.23
N LYS A 213 -20.31 -7.70 2.15
CA LYS A 213 -19.47 -6.57 1.73
C LYS A 213 -18.51 -6.05 2.81
N TYR A 214 -18.31 -6.80 3.89
CA TYR A 214 -17.41 -6.43 4.98
C TYR A 214 -15.98 -6.82 4.67
N GLU A 215 -15.05 -5.97 5.09
CA GLU A 215 -13.62 -6.23 5.09
C GLU A 215 -13.30 -7.04 6.37
N ILE A 216 -12.76 -8.27 6.24
CA ILE A 216 -12.61 -9.22 7.35
C ILE A 216 -11.79 -8.68 8.53
N TYR A 217 -10.70 -7.94 8.29
CA TYR A 217 -9.79 -7.47 9.34
C TYR A 217 -10.43 -6.38 10.20
N ARG A 218 -10.82 -5.24 9.62
CA ARG A 218 -11.37 -4.09 10.34
C ARG A 218 -12.82 -4.27 10.74
N ARG A 219 -13.68 -4.72 9.81
CA ARG A 219 -15.14 -4.73 10.03
C ARG A 219 -15.61 -5.96 10.80
N VAL A 220 -14.82 -7.03 10.83
CA VAL A 220 -15.11 -8.24 11.61
C VAL A 220 -14.12 -8.38 12.76
N LEU A 221 -12.82 -8.63 12.49
CA LEU A 221 -11.84 -8.99 13.53
C LEU A 221 -11.59 -7.87 14.54
N VAL A 222 -11.19 -6.66 14.14
CA VAL A 222 -10.94 -5.55 15.09
C VAL A 222 -12.20 -5.19 15.91
N LYS A 223 -13.39 -5.31 15.30
CA LYS A 223 -14.66 -5.06 16.00
C LYS A 223 -14.99 -6.14 17.03
N LYS A 224 -14.75 -7.41 16.69
CA LYS A 224 -15.08 -8.56 17.55
C LYS A 224 -14.02 -8.80 18.63
N LEU A 225 -12.74 -8.71 18.28
CA LEU A 225 -11.61 -8.86 19.21
C LEU A 225 -11.50 -7.68 20.18
N LYS A 226 -12.06 -6.52 19.83
CA LYS A 226 -12.04 -5.30 20.65
C LYS A 226 -10.65 -4.79 21.03
N THR A 227 -9.61 -5.17 20.29
CA THR A 227 -8.19 -4.79 20.51
C THR A 227 -7.52 -4.43 19.18
N SER A 228 -6.34 -3.81 19.23
CA SER A 228 -5.52 -3.64 18.03
C SER A 228 -5.00 -5.00 17.56
N ILE A 229 -4.55 -5.08 16.31
CA ILE A 229 -4.01 -6.31 15.74
C ILE A 229 -2.70 -6.01 15.01
N LYS A 230 -1.72 -6.92 15.09
CA LYS A 230 -0.55 -6.96 14.20
C LYS A 230 -0.80 -8.02 13.15
N VAL A 231 -0.66 -7.68 11.87
CA VAL A 231 -1.08 -8.53 10.74
C VAL A 231 0.09 -8.84 9.81
N TRP A 232 0.36 -10.13 9.59
CA TRP A 232 1.21 -10.66 8.53
C TRP A 232 0.35 -11.09 7.35
N THR A 233 0.50 -10.41 6.22
CA THR A 233 -0.32 -10.61 5.03
C THR A 233 0.26 -9.84 3.86
N THR A 234 0.09 -10.37 2.64
CA THR A 234 0.24 -9.58 1.42
C THR A 234 -0.81 -8.47 1.37
N ARG A 235 -0.51 -7.41 0.62
CA ARG A 235 -1.28 -6.15 0.64
C ARG A 235 -1.57 -5.69 -0.77
N ASP A 236 -2.67 -4.96 -0.93
CA ASP A 236 -2.86 -4.13 -2.11
C ASP A 236 -2.45 -2.68 -1.81
N LYS A 237 -2.32 -1.85 -2.84
CA LYS A 237 -1.94 -0.43 -2.67
C LYS A 237 -3.02 0.42 -1.96
N THR A 238 -4.17 -0.17 -1.61
CA THR A 238 -5.36 0.58 -1.17
C THR A 238 -5.63 0.47 0.33
N LEU A 239 -5.46 -0.71 0.93
CA LEU A 239 -5.57 -0.90 2.37
C LEU A 239 -4.20 -0.71 3.03
N LYS A 240 -4.13 0.32 3.89
CA LYS A 240 -2.94 0.64 4.69
C LYS A 240 -3.17 0.25 6.16
N SER A 241 -2.17 0.44 7.01
CA SER A 241 -2.37 0.45 8.46
C SER A 241 -3.53 1.39 8.79
N ASP A 242 -4.35 1.00 9.75
CA ASP A 242 -5.58 1.72 10.06
C ASP A 242 -5.66 2.08 11.52
N CYS A 243 -5.59 3.38 11.81
CA CYS A 243 -5.73 3.95 13.15
C CYS A 243 -7.08 4.70 13.30
N ARG A 244 -8.03 4.50 12.38
CA ARG A 244 -9.33 5.22 12.38
C ARG A 244 -10.33 4.71 13.41
N ILE A 245 -10.02 3.64 14.13
CA ILE A 245 -10.87 3.14 15.22
C ILE A 245 -10.26 3.67 16.52
N LEU A 246 -11.04 4.41 17.31
CA LEU A 246 -10.61 4.96 18.59
C LEU A 246 -10.02 3.83 19.45
N ASN A 247 -8.77 4.00 19.89
CA ASN A 247 -7.99 3.06 20.72
C ASN A 247 -7.74 1.67 20.09
N ARG A 248 -7.91 1.48 18.77
CA ARG A 248 -7.63 0.20 18.10
C ARG A 248 -6.99 0.41 16.73
N ASN A 249 -5.87 -0.25 16.52
CA ASN A 249 -5.07 -0.10 15.30
C ASN A 249 -4.96 -1.42 14.53
N ILE A 250 -4.85 -1.33 13.21
CA ILE A 250 -4.32 -2.41 12.37
C ILE A 250 -2.86 -2.09 12.10
N LYS A 251 -1.96 -2.74 12.83
CA LYS A 251 -0.51 -2.68 12.65
C LYS A 251 -0.11 -3.77 11.66
N LEU A 252 0.83 -3.46 10.79
CA LEU A 252 1.25 -4.36 9.73
C LEU A 252 2.66 -4.86 10.03
N VAL A 253 2.85 -6.17 10.10
CA VAL A 253 4.16 -6.79 10.36
C VAL A 253 5.10 -6.49 9.19
N THR A 254 6.35 -6.13 9.48
CA THR A 254 7.33 -5.83 8.44
C THR A 254 7.96 -7.12 7.91
N SER A 255 8.10 -7.21 6.60
CA SER A 255 8.90 -8.24 5.91
C SER A 255 10.38 -7.87 5.94
N PRO A 256 11.31 -8.83 6.09
CA PRO A 256 11.07 -10.26 6.33
C PRO A 256 10.80 -10.58 7.81
N ILE A 257 10.28 -11.77 8.07
CA ILE A 257 10.20 -12.37 9.42
C ILE A 257 11.13 -13.57 9.52
N THR A 258 11.47 -13.96 10.74
CA THR A 258 12.27 -15.16 11.01
C THR A 258 11.51 -16.09 11.95
N ILE A 259 11.12 -17.26 11.45
CA ILE A 259 10.41 -18.28 12.21
C ILE A 259 11.41 -19.32 12.68
N GLY A 260 11.78 -19.29 13.96
CA GLY A 260 12.73 -20.25 14.55
C GLY A 260 14.09 -20.33 13.82
N GLY A 261 14.55 -19.23 13.22
CA GLY A 261 15.76 -19.18 12.39
C GLY A 261 15.53 -19.27 10.88
N HIS A 262 14.31 -19.59 10.42
CA HIS A 262 13.98 -19.64 8.99
C HIS A 262 13.39 -18.31 8.52
N ALA A 263 14.03 -17.67 7.54
CA ALA A 263 13.55 -16.42 6.96
C ALA A 263 12.31 -16.65 6.07
N SER A 264 11.37 -15.71 6.11
CA SER A 264 10.21 -15.67 5.21
C SER A 264 9.90 -14.21 4.82
N SER A 265 9.47 -13.99 3.58
CA SER A 265 9.11 -12.68 3.06
C SER A 265 7.67 -12.67 2.54
N LEU A 266 7.03 -11.50 2.48
CA LEU A 266 5.66 -11.39 1.97
C LEU A 266 5.51 -11.80 0.50
N GLU A 267 6.57 -11.75 -0.29
CA GLU A 267 6.58 -12.14 -1.71
C GLU A 267 6.65 -13.66 -1.89
N SER A 268 7.25 -14.34 -0.91
CA SER A 268 7.50 -15.78 -0.94
C SER A 268 6.58 -16.56 -0.02
N ASP A 269 5.77 -15.90 0.81
CA ASP A 269 4.89 -16.51 1.80
C ASP A 269 3.42 -16.30 1.46
N VAL A 270 2.66 -17.40 1.35
CA VAL A 270 1.22 -17.34 1.04
C VAL A 270 0.34 -17.39 2.27
N SER A 271 0.92 -17.45 3.48
CA SER A 271 0.14 -17.43 4.72
C SER A 271 -0.34 -16.03 5.08
N GLN A 272 -1.50 -15.98 5.73
CA GLN A 272 -2.01 -14.75 6.35
C GLN A 272 -2.39 -15.06 7.78
N TRP A 273 -1.86 -14.27 8.71
CA TRP A 273 -2.15 -14.42 10.11
C TRP A 273 -2.06 -13.08 10.84
N LEU A 274 -2.65 -13.04 12.03
CA LEU A 274 -2.59 -11.87 12.90
C LEU A 274 -2.50 -12.26 14.36
N ILE A 275 -2.06 -11.31 15.18
CA ILE A 275 -2.08 -11.40 16.63
C ILE A 275 -2.72 -10.17 17.25
N SER A 276 -3.37 -10.32 18.39
CA SER A 276 -3.92 -9.20 19.18
C SER A 276 -2.82 -8.33 19.80
N ASP A 277 -3.01 -7.02 19.91
CA ASP A 277 -2.02 -6.09 20.46
C ASP A 277 -2.67 -4.97 21.32
N PRO A 278 -2.69 -5.07 22.65
CA PRO A 278 -2.26 -6.21 23.46
C PRO A 278 -3.26 -7.38 23.39
N GLY A 279 -2.83 -8.56 23.81
CA GLY A 279 -3.72 -9.71 24.03
C GLY A 279 -2.98 -11.04 23.96
N ASN A 280 -3.74 -12.11 23.80
CA ASN A 280 -3.30 -13.51 23.85
C ASN A 280 -3.85 -14.33 22.67
N LYS A 281 -4.22 -13.66 21.57
CA LYS A 281 -4.90 -14.28 20.44
C LYS A 281 -4.00 -14.31 19.22
N PHE A 282 -3.90 -15.49 18.61
CA PHE A 282 -3.34 -15.70 17.29
C PHE A 282 -4.45 -16.11 16.34
N CYS A 283 -4.50 -15.58 15.12
CA CYS A 283 -5.48 -15.98 14.13
C CYS A 283 -4.84 -16.27 12.77
N ALA A 284 -5.18 -17.41 12.17
CA ALA A 284 -4.96 -17.64 10.74
C ALA A 284 -6.15 -17.11 9.93
N VAL A 285 -5.89 -16.47 8.80
CA VAL A 285 -6.90 -15.88 7.91
C VAL A 285 -6.70 -16.44 6.51
N ASP A 286 -7.76 -16.74 5.77
CA ASP A 286 -7.65 -17.32 4.42
C ASP A 286 -7.54 -16.28 3.29
N LYS A 287 -7.77 -15.00 3.61
CA LYS A 287 -7.76 -13.87 2.67
C LYS A 287 -6.68 -12.85 3.01
N PRO A 288 -5.97 -12.32 2.01
CA PRO A 288 -5.03 -11.24 2.22
C PRO A 288 -5.75 -9.92 2.54
N TYR A 289 -5.02 -8.99 3.13
CA TYR A 289 -5.50 -7.64 3.43
C TYR A 289 -5.53 -6.76 2.17
N HIS A 290 -6.41 -7.14 1.25
CA HIS A 290 -6.73 -6.42 0.02
C HIS A 290 -8.14 -5.81 0.13
N LYS A 291 -8.49 -4.83 -0.68
CA LYS A 291 -9.83 -4.24 -0.74
C LYS A 291 -10.81 -5.10 -1.53
N SER A 292 -10.31 -5.90 -2.48
CA SER A 292 -11.12 -6.83 -3.27
C SER A 292 -11.83 -7.87 -2.41
N GLN A 293 -11.17 -8.41 -1.37
CA GLN A 293 -11.74 -9.42 -0.48
C GLN A 293 -13.04 -8.98 0.20
N ALA A 294 -13.34 -7.67 0.30
CA ALA A 294 -14.62 -7.22 0.83
C ALA A 294 -15.80 -7.82 0.06
N LYS A 295 -15.63 -8.12 -1.23
CA LYS A 295 -16.61 -8.76 -2.12
C LYS A 295 -16.48 -10.29 -2.22
N GLU A 296 -15.64 -10.90 -1.40
CA GLU A 296 -15.36 -12.34 -1.39
C GLU A 296 -15.71 -12.93 0.00
N PRO A 297 -15.99 -14.22 0.13
CA PRO A 297 -16.08 -14.85 1.44
C PRO A 297 -14.70 -14.92 2.12
N ALA A 298 -14.66 -14.91 3.45
CA ALA A 298 -13.41 -15.04 4.22
C ALA A 298 -13.66 -15.68 5.59
N ILE A 299 -12.69 -16.48 6.05
CA ILE A 299 -12.66 -17.12 7.38
C ILE A 299 -11.38 -16.74 8.13
N ALA A 300 -11.50 -16.60 9.44
CA ALA A 300 -10.38 -16.48 10.35
C ALA A 300 -10.56 -17.42 11.55
N VAL A 301 -9.53 -18.20 11.85
CA VAL A 301 -9.49 -19.16 12.96
C VAL A 301 -8.56 -18.61 14.02
N CYS A 302 -9.12 -18.17 15.15
CA CYS A 302 -8.40 -17.51 16.22
C CYS A 302 -8.24 -18.44 17.44
N ILE A 303 -7.01 -18.72 17.84
CA ILE A 303 -6.67 -19.48 19.04
C ILE A 303 -6.36 -18.50 20.18
N ASP A 304 -6.99 -18.73 21.32
CA ASP A 304 -6.85 -17.95 22.54
C ASP A 304 -5.84 -18.63 23.48
N ASP A 305 -4.55 -18.39 23.23
CA ASP A 305 -3.47 -19.02 23.97
C ASP A 305 -2.25 -18.08 24.05
N ALA A 306 -1.83 -17.77 25.28
CA ALA A 306 -0.75 -16.80 25.53
C ALA A 306 0.61 -17.29 25.04
N THR A 307 0.85 -18.60 25.04
CA THR A 307 2.12 -19.21 24.62
C THR A 307 2.25 -19.13 23.10
N ILE A 308 1.23 -19.57 22.36
CA ILE A 308 1.15 -19.46 20.90
C ILE A 308 1.25 -17.99 20.48
N PHE A 309 0.44 -17.12 21.10
CA PHE A 309 0.52 -15.69 20.89
C PHE A 309 1.95 -15.17 21.10
N GLY A 310 2.61 -15.58 22.19
CA GLY A 310 3.97 -15.18 22.52
C GLY A 310 4.99 -15.58 21.45
N HIS A 311 4.88 -16.79 20.87
CA HIS A 311 5.73 -17.22 19.76
C HIS A 311 5.53 -16.38 18.50
N PHE A 312 4.28 -16.12 18.12
CA PHE A 312 3.98 -15.25 16.97
C PHE A 312 4.35 -13.79 17.22
N ASN A 313 4.21 -13.29 18.45
CA ASN A 313 4.59 -11.93 18.81
C ASN A 313 6.11 -11.70 18.75
N ARG A 314 6.93 -12.71 19.09
CA ARG A 314 8.39 -12.65 18.96
C ARG A 314 8.84 -12.55 17.50
N ILE A 315 8.18 -13.28 16.60
CA ILE A 315 8.49 -13.25 15.16
C ILE A 315 7.76 -12.14 14.40
N ALA A 316 6.90 -11.39 15.10
CA ALA A 316 6.24 -10.17 14.63
C ALA A 316 6.84 -8.93 15.31
N PRO A 317 8.17 -8.71 15.26
CA PRO A 317 8.76 -7.56 15.94
C PRO A 317 8.07 -6.29 15.46
N GLY A 318 7.52 -5.55 16.42
CA GLY A 318 7.27 -4.14 16.21
C GLY A 318 8.61 -3.43 16.08
N GLN A 319 8.64 -2.29 15.43
CA GLN A 319 9.80 -1.41 15.43
C GLN A 319 9.90 -0.78 16.83
N ASN A 320 10.45 -1.51 17.80
CA ASN A 320 10.63 -1.08 19.19
C ASN A 320 12.04 -0.52 19.44
N ILE A 321 12.88 -0.59 18.41
CA ILE A 321 14.23 -0.04 18.34
C ILE A 321 14.15 1.10 17.33
N GLY A 322 14.41 2.31 17.82
CA GLY A 322 14.65 3.45 16.96
C GLY A 322 16.03 3.34 16.34
N LYS A 323 16.30 4.17 15.34
CA LYS A 323 17.67 4.40 14.86
C LYS A 323 18.11 5.76 15.39
N ALA A 324 19.32 5.86 15.93
CA ALA A 324 19.88 7.12 16.41
C ALA A 324 21.34 7.28 15.97
N PHE A 325 21.79 8.52 15.84
CA PHE A 325 23.20 8.85 15.76
C PHE A 325 23.75 8.98 17.18
N THR A 326 24.81 8.24 17.50
CA THR A 326 25.56 8.40 18.74
C THR A 326 26.82 9.22 18.47
N GLN A 327 27.19 10.07 19.41
CA GLN A 327 28.39 10.88 19.31
C GLN A 327 29.61 9.95 19.26
N GLY A 328 30.37 10.00 18.17
CA GLY A 328 31.53 9.13 17.91
C GLY A 328 31.40 8.23 16.68
N ASN A 329 30.20 8.08 16.08
CA ASN A 329 30.00 7.28 14.88
C ASN A 329 29.11 7.99 13.84
N ALA A 330 29.53 9.20 13.45
CA ALA A 330 28.74 10.18 12.69
C ALA A 330 28.49 9.81 11.19
N GLY A 331 28.63 8.54 10.81
CA GLY A 331 28.45 8.07 9.42
C GLY A 331 27.44 6.94 9.25
N ALA A 332 26.89 6.37 10.33
CA ALA A 332 25.98 5.22 10.24
C ALA A 332 24.89 5.27 11.31
N TRP A 333 23.67 4.87 10.94
CA TRP A 333 22.55 4.73 11.87
C TRP A 333 22.79 3.59 12.85
N GLY A 334 23.04 3.92 14.12
CA GLY A 334 23.08 2.95 15.21
C GLY A 334 21.68 2.55 15.65
N ASP A 335 21.49 1.31 16.08
CA ASP A 335 20.28 0.88 16.77
C ASP A 335 20.21 1.55 18.15
N THR A 336 19.05 2.12 18.51
CA THR A 336 18.82 2.58 19.88
C THR A 336 18.58 1.40 20.81
N ALA A 337 18.74 1.60 22.12
CA ALA A 337 18.12 0.71 23.09
C ALA A 337 16.58 0.64 22.87
N VAL A 338 15.96 -0.44 23.33
CA VAL A 338 14.51 -0.68 23.20
C VAL A 338 13.73 0.46 23.88
N VAL A 339 12.84 1.14 23.15
CA VAL A 339 12.13 2.36 23.58
C VAL A 339 11.07 2.09 24.68
N THR A 340 10.97 0.85 25.18
CA THR A 340 10.02 0.44 26.22
C THR A 340 10.66 0.21 27.60
N GLY A 341 11.97 0.40 27.75
CA GLY A 341 12.68 0.27 29.03
C GLY A 341 12.93 1.63 29.70
N ALA A 342 12.89 1.68 31.03
CA ALA A 342 13.07 2.91 31.81
C ALA A 342 14.50 3.50 31.74
N GLY A 343 15.50 2.70 31.31
CA GLY A 343 16.89 3.13 31.20
C GLY A 343 17.49 2.82 29.83
N GLY A 344 18.38 3.71 29.36
CA GLY A 344 19.29 3.44 28.23
C GLY A 344 18.86 3.94 26.84
N HIS A 345 17.65 4.48 26.65
CA HIS A 345 17.27 5.15 25.41
C HIS A 345 17.21 6.68 25.59
N SER A 346 17.52 7.43 24.53
CA SER A 346 17.71 8.89 24.57
C SER A 346 16.49 9.67 25.11
N PHE A 347 15.27 9.20 24.86
CA PHE A 347 14.05 9.77 25.41
C PHE A 347 13.89 9.51 26.92
N GLY A 348 14.22 8.32 27.41
CA GLY A 348 14.16 7.99 28.84
C GLY A 348 15.19 8.78 29.65
N LYS A 349 16.42 8.89 29.10
CA LYS A 349 17.50 9.73 29.65
C LYS A 349 17.10 11.22 29.71
N ALA A 350 16.46 11.74 28.66
CA ALA A 350 15.99 13.13 28.61
C ALA A 350 14.82 13.43 29.58
N LEU A 351 14.10 12.39 30.01
CA LEU A 351 12.97 12.48 30.96
C LEU A 351 13.35 12.06 32.39
N GLU A 352 14.60 11.69 32.65
CA GLU A 352 15.06 11.20 33.95
C GLU A 352 14.79 12.23 35.08
N HIS A 353 14.97 13.52 34.78
CA HIS A 353 14.68 14.65 35.69
C HIS A 353 13.22 15.10 35.72
N VAL A 354 12.37 14.52 34.87
CA VAL A 354 10.91 14.75 34.83
C VAL A 354 10.19 13.73 35.72
N ILE A 355 10.77 12.54 35.88
CA ILE A 355 10.20 11.42 36.63
C ILE A 355 10.71 11.39 38.09
N ALA A 356 11.88 11.99 38.36
CA ALA A 356 12.37 12.23 39.72
C ALA A 356 11.74 13.52 40.30
N VAL A 357 11.27 13.46 41.55
CA VAL A 357 10.70 14.62 42.25
C VAL A 357 11.82 15.58 42.62
N GLU A 358 12.07 16.56 41.75
CA GLU A 358 13.07 17.60 41.98
C GLU A 358 12.36 18.97 42.06
N PRO A 359 12.31 19.62 43.24
CA PRO A 359 11.39 20.73 43.53
C PRO A 359 11.66 22.02 42.74
N THR A 360 12.77 22.10 42.02
CA THR A 360 13.15 23.27 41.20
C THR A 360 12.73 23.15 39.74
N ASN A 361 12.36 21.96 39.26
CA ASN A 361 12.02 21.74 37.86
C ASN A 361 10.52 21.94 37.63
N LYS A 362 10.15 23.02 36.94
CA LYS A 362 8.79 23.26 36.46
C LYS A 362 8.69 22.84 35.00
N PHE A 363 7.93 21.79 34.70
CA PHE A 363 7.64 21.36 33.33
C PHE A 363 6.13 21.25 33.09
N ILE A 364 5.73 21.42 31.84
CA ILE A 364 4.35 21.22 31.38
C ILE A 364 4.36 20.03 30.42
N ALA A 365 3.70 18.95 30.79
CA ALA A 365 3.54 17.77 29.95
C ALA A 365 2.11 17.70 29.38
N TYR A 366 1.98 17.54 28.07
CA TYR A 366 0.69 17.33 27.41
C TYR A 366 0.52 15.85 27.04
N ASN A 367 -0.54 15.24 27.55
CA ASN A 367 -0.93 13.86 27.21
C ASN A 367 -2.43 13.84 26.86
N ASN A 368 -2.77 13.26 25.71
CA ASN A 368 -4.16 13.15 25.25
C ASN A 368 -5.00 12.19 26.10
N VAL A 369 -4.38 11.28 26.87
CA VAL A 369 -5.02 10.45 27.89
C VAL A 369 -4.03 10.26 29.05
N PRO A 370 -4.08 11.10 30.09
CA PRO A 370 -3.23 10.94 31.27
C PRO A 370 -3.51 9.58 31.94
N PRO A 371 -2.47 8.82 32.35
CA PRO A 371 -2.67 7.64 33.18
C PRO A 371 -3.30 8.04 34.53
N ASP A 372 -4.17 7.17 35.05
CA ASP A 372 -4.76 7.23 36.41
C ASP A 372 -5.73 8.37 36.74
N ILE A 373 -6.32 9.04 35.75
CA ILE A 373 -7.45 9.97 35.98
C ILE A 373 -8.76 9.35 35.44
N PRO A 374 -9.70 8.95 36.33
CA PRO A 374 -10.99 8.42 35.89
C PRO A 374 -11.88 9.52 35.29
N LYS A 375 -12.26 9.37 34.02
CA LYS A 375 -13.24 10.21 33.30
C LYS A 375 -12.94 11.73 33.28
N PRO A 376 -11.81 12.18 32.71
CA PRO A 376 -11.62 13.60 32.48
C PRO A 376 -12.66 14.10 31.46
N LYS A 377 -13.48 15.08 31.85
CA LYS A 377 -14.32 15.82 30.91
C LYS A 377 -13.42 16.76 30.11
N THR A 378 -13.14 16.42 28.86
CA THR A 378 -12.45 17.31 27.94
C THR A 378 -13.37 17.63 26.76
N ASN A 379 -13.47 18.91 26.39
CA ASN A 379 -14.27 19.38 25.26
C ASN A 379 -13.53 19.21 23.91
N SER A 380 -12.59 18.27 23.81
CA SER A 380 -11.85 18.00 22.57
C SER A 380 -12.56 16.93 21.74
N ASN A 381 -13.59 17.36 21.02
CA ASN A 381 -14.11 16.69 19.84
C ASN A 381 -14.60 17.80 18.89
N SER A 382 -13.75 18.24 17.97
CA SER A 382 -14.14 19.28 17.01
C SER A 382 -15.09 18.72 15.94
N LYS A 383 -16.39 18.75 16.26
CA LYS A 383 -17.49 19.00 15.31
C LYS A 383 -18.27 20.24 15.79
N VAL A 384 -17.93 21.36 15.14
CA VAL A 384 -18.66 22.60 14.81
C VAL A 384 -19.87 23.00 15.68
N ASN A 385 -19.79 24.19 16.28
CA ASN A 385 -20.82 25.23 16.16
C ASN A 385 -20.26 26.58 16.61
N GLY A 386 -20.60 27.64 15.86
CA GLY A 386 -20.66 29.03 16.31
C GLY A 386 -19.38 29.70 16.80
N GLU A 387 -18.98 30.75 16.08
CA GLU A 387 -18.04 31.78 16.50
C GLU A 387 -16.53 31.44 16.52
N SER A 388 -15.83 32.26 15.77
CA SER A 388 -14.42 32.25 15.45
C SER A 388 -13.54 32.63 16.64
N ARG A 389 -12.68 31.71 17.08
CA ARG A 389 -11.28 32.02 17.38
C ARG A 389 -10.38 30.94 16.80
N PHE A 390 -9.63 31.33 15.76
CA PHE A 390 -8.54 30.56 15.16
C PHE A 390 -7.47 30.23 16.21
N ILE A 391 -7.07 28.96 16.29
CA ILE A 391 -5.73 28.58 16.76
C ILE A 391 -5.07 27.82 15.59
N PRO A 392 -3.95 28.31 15.01
CA PRO A 392 -3.29 27.70 13.86
C PRO A 392 -2.58 26.38 14.25
N PRO A 393 -2.28 25.48 13.30
CA PRO A 393 -1.27 24.44 13.55
C PRO A 393 0.11 25.13 13.62
N LEU A 394 0.55 25.39 14.85
CA LEU A 394 1.85 25.99 15.17
C LEU A 394 3.00 25.07 14.72
N THR A 395 3.74 25.50 13.70
CA THR A 395 5.18 25.27 13.62
C THR A 395 5.84 26.37 14.43
N VAL A 396 6.26 26.10 15.67
CA VAL A 396 7.16 27.01 16.39
C VAL A 396 8.58 26.57 16.08
N ALA A 397 9.31 27.36 15.31
CA ALA A 397 10.76 27.33 15.34
C ALA A 397 11.20 28.12 16.59
N ARG A 398 11.94 27.49 17.49
CA ARG A 398 12.70 28.20 18.52
C ARG A 398 14.15 27.79 18.37
N ASP A 399 15.01 28.78 18.21
CA ASP A 399 16.44 28.62 18.36
C ASP A 399 16.74 28.50 19.86
N ILE A 400 17.45 27.45 20.25
CA ILE A 400 18.02 27.34 21.59
C ILE A 400 19.53 27.39 21.41
N SER A 401 20.14 28.46 21.88
CA SER A 401 21.59 28.53 22.09
C SER A 401 21.91 27.99 23.48
N THR A 402 22.87 27.06 23.56
CA THR A 402 23.43 26.66 24.85
C THR A 402 24.50 27.69 25.27
N ALA A 403 24.59 27.97 26.57
CA ALA A 403 25.38 29.06 27.14
C ALA A 403 26.92 28.87 27.12
N ALA A 404 27.45 27.94 26.31
CA ALA A 404 28.90 27.69 26.24
C ALA A 404 29.51 28.33 24.97
N PRO A 405 30.73 28.93 25.05
CA PRO A 405 31.39 29.49 23.87
C PRO A 405 31.66 28.37 22.83
N GLY A 406 31.07 28.50 21.65
CA GLY A 406 31.12 27.49 20.57
C GLY A 406 29.87 26.61 20.39
N GLY A 407 28.76 26.93 21.07
CA GLY A 407 27.52 26.13 21.03
C GLY A 407 26.89 25.93 19.65
N LEU A 408 26.56 24.66 19.35
CA LEU A 408 25.87 24.22 18.13
C LEU A 408 24.44 24.77 18.09
N LYS A 409 24.06 25.47 17.00
CA LYS A 409 22.67 25.87 16.76
C LYS A 409 21.84 24.63 16.43
N VAL A 410 20.86 24.31 17.28
CA VAL A 410 19.91 23.22 17.03
C VAL A 410 18.52 23.79 16.76
N THR A 411 18.03 23.59 15.54
CA THR A 411 16.65 23.90 15.14
C THR A 411 15.83 22.60 15.15
N ILE A 412 14.80 22.52 15.99
CA ILE A 412 13.98 21.32 16.15
C ILE A 412 12.79 21.36 15.17
N TYR A 413 12.61 20.28 14.40
CA TYR A 413 11.42 20.06 13.56
C TYR A 413 10.70 18.77 13.98
N SER A 414 9.37 18.82 14.13
CA SER A 414 8.51 17.65 14.34
C SER A 414 7.96 17.14 13.00
N LYS A 415 8.20 15.85 12.66
CA LYS A 415 7.90 15.26 11.34
C LYS A 415 6.94 14.06 11.44
N GLY A 416 5.99 13.97 10.50
CA GLY A 416 5.11 12.81 10.27
C GLY A 416 5.75 11.75 9.35
N GLU A 417 5.45 10.48 9.60
CA GLU A 417 6.21 9.32 9.16
C GLU A 417 5.64 8.65 7.87
N LYS A 418 6.34 8.76 6.73
CA LYS A 418 6.18 7.94 5.51
C LYS A 418 7.42 8.03 4.61
N SER A 419 8.28 7.00 4.59
CA SER A 419 9.08 6.67 3.39
C SER A 419 9.73 5.29 3.45
N ARG A 420 9.51 4.47 2.41
CA ARG A 420 10.27 3.24 2.10
C ARG A 420 10.24 3.02 0.60
N PHE A 421 11.06 3.76 -0.14
CA PHE A 421 11.61 3.43 -1.46
C PHE A 421 13.05 3.95 -1.47
N ALA A 422 13.89 3.57 -2.44
CA ALA A 422 15.33 3.92 -2.50
C ALA A 422 15.57 5.32 -1.90
N PRO A 423 16.52 5.48 -0.95
CA PRO A 423 16.56 6.61 -0.03
C PRO A 423 16.24 7.88 -0.80
N GLY A 424 15.05 8.46 -0.57
CA GLY A 424 14.55 9.55 -1.40
C GLY A 424 15.65 10.56 -1.60
N GLN A 425 16.17 10.60 -2.81
CA GLN A 425 17.31 11.42 -3.10
C GLN A 425 16.77 12.81 -3.29
N ASN A 426 17.18 13.71 -2.41
CA ASN A 426 16.80 15.09 -2.53
C ASN A 426 17.51 15.76 -3.72
N ILE A 427 18.47 15.09 -4.34
CA ILE A 427 19.17 15.52 -5.55
C ILE A 427 18.42 14.94 -6.75
N GLY A 428 17.86 15.82 -7.60
CA GLY A 428 17.29 15.45 -8.88
C GLY A 428 18.31 15.47 -10.01
N LYS A 429 17.91 14.97 -11.19
CA LYS A 429 18.66 15.11 -12.44
C LYS A 429 17.99 16.16 -13.34
N ALA A 430 18.77 17.02 -13.99
CA ALA A 430 18.24 18.10 -14.82
C ALA A 430 18.97 18.23 -16.18
N PHE A 431 18.24 18.80 -17.13
CA PHE A 431 18.79 19.37 -18.37
C PHE A 431 18.71 20.88 -18.28
N THR A 432 19.78 21.57 -18.67
CA THR A 432 19.79 23.02 -18.86
C THR A 432 20.14 23.32 -20.31
N GLN A 433 19.52 24.36 -20.86
CA GLN A 433 19.80 24.82 -22.23
C GLN A 433 21.32 25.12 -22.35
N GLY A 434 21.96 24.60 -23.40
CA GLY A 434 23.40 24.73 -23.64
C GLY A 434 24.29 23.62 -23.06
N ASN A 435 23.74 22.71 -22.24
CA ASN A 435 24.48 21.58 -21.65
C ASN A 435 23.73 20.24 -21.76
N ALA A 436 22.93 20.07 -22.82
CA ALA A 436 22.08 18.90 -23.04
C ALA A 436 22.84 17.59 -23.34
N GLY A 437 24.17 17.60 -23.20
CA GLY A 437 25.07 16.48 -23.42
C GLY A 437 25.02 15.41 -22.33
N ALA A 438 24.55 15.69 -21.11
CA ALA A 438 24.42 14.69 -20.05
C ALA A 438 23.41 15.12 -18.97
N TRP A 439 22.86 14.15 -18.23
CA TRP A 439 22.08 14.42 -17.01
C TRP A 439 22.97 15.06 -15.94
N GLY A 440 22.70 16.31 -15.55
CA GLY A 440 23.39 16.98 -14.45
C GLY A 440 22.71 16.73 -13.11
N ASP A 441 23.49 16.56 -12.04
CA ASP A 441 22.96 16.58 -10.68
C ASP A 441 22.52 17.99 -10.30
N THR A 442 21.36 18.07 -9.67
CA THR A 442 20.84 19.33 -9.08
C THR A 442 21.28 19.44 -7.62
N ALA A 443 21.22 20.65 -7.04
CA ALA A 443 21.27 20.74 -5.58
C ALA A 443 20.02 20.12 -4.94
N VAL A 444 20.08 19.95 -3.62
CA VAL A 444 19.03 19.37 -2.80
C VAL A 444 17.72 20.15 -2.95
N VAL A 445 16.67 19.52 -3.48
CA VAL A 445 15.33 20.07 -3.76
C VAL A 445 14.57 20.54 -2.52
N THR A 446 15.05 20.26 -1.31
CA THR A 446 14.45 20.77 -0.07
C THR A 446 15.01 22.15 0.33
N GLY A 447 16.11 22.59 -0.28
CA GLY A 447 16.67 23.93 -0.09
C GLY A 447 16.18 24.89 -1.17
N ALA A 448 15.86 26.12 -0.80
CA ALA A 448 15.48 27.14 -1.79
C ALA A 448 16.65 27.57 -2.70
N GLY A 449 17.88 27.48 -2.19
CA GLY A 449 19.10 27.87 -2.90
C GLY A 449 19.81 26.69 -3.58
N GLY A 450 20.49 26.98 -4.69
CA GLY A 450 21.41 26.05 -5.36
C GLY A 450 20.79 25.15 -6.43
N HIS A 451 19.46 25.05 -6.54
CA HIS A 451 18.81 24.33 -7.65
C HIS A 451 17.90 25.25 -8.47
N SER A 452 17.81 24.97 -9.78
CA SER A 452 17.17 25.83 -10.78
C SER A 452 15.69 26.14 -10.48
N PHE A 453 14.95 25.18 -9.92
CA PHE A 453 13.54 25.37 -9.57
C PHE A 453 13.32 26.17 -8.28
N GLY A 454 14.22 26.09 -7.31
CA GLY A 454 14.16 26.91 -6.10
C GLY A 454 14.37 28.37 -6.48
N LYS A 455 15.35 28.62 -7.37
CA LYS A 455 15.62 29.94 -7.94
C LYS A 455 14.46 30.48 -8.76
N ALA A 456 13.90 29.67 -9.67
CA ALA A 456 12.77 30.07 -10.50
C ALA A 456 11.48 30.37 -9.72
N LEU A 457 11.38 29.91 -8.47
CA LEU A 457 10.20 30.10 -7.63
C LEU A 457 10.40 31.15 -6.53
N GLU A 458 11.56 31.82 -6.43
CA GLU A 458 11.84 32.82 -5.38
C GLU A 458 10.71 33.86 -5.24
N HIS A 459 10.21 34.36 -6.37
CA HIS A 459 9.12 35.34 -6.41
C HIS A 459 7.72 34.75 -6.28
N VAL A 460 7.61 33.42 -6.32
CA VAL A 460 6.35 32.68 -6.08
C VAL A 460 6.20 32.35 -4.60
N ILE A 461 7.31 32.17 -3.88
CA ILE A 461 7.34 31.78 -2.47
C ILE A 461 7.45 32.98 -1.53
N ALA A 462 7.91 34.13 -2.00
CA ALA A 462 8.02 35.36 -1.23
C ALA A 462 7.33 36.50 -1.97
N VAL A 463 6.88 37.51 -1.22
CA VAL A 463 6.29 38.71 -1.82
C VAL A 463 7.37 39.46 -2.56
N GLU A 464 7.19 39.58 -3.89
CA GLU A 464 8.00 40.39 -4.76
C GLU A 464 7.08 41.45 -5.42
N PRO A 465 7.39 42.76 -5.31
CA PRO A 465 6.57 43.80 -5.94
C PRO A 465 6.48 43.68 -7.46
N THR A 466 7.54 43.21 -8.13
CA THR A 466 7.65 43.21 -9.59
C THR A 466 7.01 42.00 -10.27
N ASN A 467 7.21 40.78 -9.77
CA ASN A 467 6.70 39.56 -10.39
C ASN A 467 5.27 39.24 -9.93
N LYS A 468 4.43 38.72 -10.83
CA LYS A 468 3.02 38.37 -10.62
C LYS A 468 2.73 37.03 -11.27
N PHE A 469 1.87 36.21 -10.69
CA PHE A 469 1.67 34.84 -11.12
C PHE A 469 0.29 34.26 -10.83
N ILE A 470 -0.03 33.23 -11.62
CA ILE A 470 -1.11 32.29 -11.38
C ILE A 470 -0.49 30.96 -10.97
N ALA A 471 -0.93 30.43 -9.82
CA ALA A 471 -0.58 29.08 -9.40
C ALA A 471 -1.79 28.16 -9.49
N TYR A 472 -1.59 26.99 -10.10
CA TYR A 472 -2.65 26.00 -10.30
C TYR A 472 -2.19 24.61 -9.89
N ASN A 473 -3.06 23.87 -9.21
CA ASN A 473 -2.77 22.51 -8.75
C ASN A 473 -4.07 21.78 -8.39
N ASN A 474 -4.22 20.52 -8.81
CA ASN A 474 -5.38 19.72 -8.43
C ASN A 474 -5.39 19.26 -6.96
N VAL A 475 -4.24 19.35 -6.29
CA VAL A 475 -4.07 19.19 -4.85
C VAL A 475 -3.26 20.39 -4.35
N PRO A 476 -3.86 21.59 -4.23
CA PRO A 476 -3.14 22.78 -3.79
C PRO A 476 -2.67 22.63 -2.34
N PRO A 477 -1.57 23.31 -1.96
CA PRO A 477 -1.18 23.40 -0.56
C PRO A 477 -2.30 24.01 0.29
N ASP A 478 -2.48 23.48 1.50
CA ASP A 478 -3.38 24.01 2.53
C ASP A 478 -4.89 24.06 2.15
N ILE A 479 -5.29 23.49 1.01
CA ILE A 479 -6.70 23.40 0.57
C ILE A 479 -7.19 21.95 0.64
N PRO A 480 -8.02 21.56 1.63
CA PRO A 480 -8.46 20.18 1.79
C PRO A 480 -9.61 19.82 0.83
N LYS A 481 -9.46 18.67 0.15
CA LYS A 481 -10.49 18.05 -0.73
C LYS A 481 -11.05 18.98 -1.82
N PRO A 482 -10.21 19.66 -2.60
CA PRO A 482 -10.68 20.43 -3.75
C PRO A 482 -11.45 19.52 -4.71
N LYS A 483 -12.59 19.99 -5.22
CA LYS A 483 -13.36 19.27 -6.25
C LYS A 483 -12.86 19.70 -7.62
N THR A 484 -11.95 18.93 -8.20
CA THR A 484 -11.53 19.11 -9.60
C THR A 484 -11.36 17.77 -10.30
N LYS A 485 -11.55 17.76 -11.61
CA LYS A 485 -11.26 16.61 -12.49
C LYS A 485 -9.95 16.78 -13.26
N SER A 486 -9.34 17.97 -13.22
CA SER A 486 -8.03 18.20 -13.84
C SER A 486 -6.92 17.65 -12.96
N ASN A 487 -5.80 17.26 -13.58
CA ASN A 487 -4.58 16.86 -12.87
C ASN A 487 -3.43 17.86 -13.06
N SER A 488 -3.64 18.87 -13.90
CA SER A 488 -2.66 19.89 -14.26
C SER A 488 -2.16 20.64 -13.02
N LYS A 489 -0.84 20.86 -12.95
CA LYS A 489 -0.18 21.64 -11.90
C LYS A 489 0.94 22.48 -12.50
N GLY A 490 1.16 23.66 -11.92
CA GLY A 490 2.16 24.58 -12.41
C GLY A 490 2.00 26.00 -11.91
N VAL A 491 2.86 26.86 -12.44
CA VAL A 491 2.87 28.30 -12.18
C VAL A 491 3.10 29.02 -13.49
N LEU A 492 2.26 30.00 -13.80
CA LEU A 492 2.45 30.93 -14.91
C LEU A 492 2.76 32.29 -14.30
N MET A 493 3.93 32.85 -14.59
CA MET A 493 4.44 34.07 -13.97
C MET A 493 4.88 35.09 -15.01
N MET A 494 4.77 36.37 -14.66
CA MET A 494 5.15 37.50 -15.49
C MET A 494 5.57 38.69 -14.61
N ASN A 495 6.50 39.51 -15.09
CA ASN A 495 6.78 40.81 -14.53
C ASN A 495 6.06 41.88 -15.37
N PRO A 496 4.99 42.54 -14.88
CA PRO A 496 4.30 43.58 -15.63
C PRO A 496 5.12 44.85 -15.87
N GLN A 497 6.27 45.01 -15.21
CA GLN A 497 7.15 46.18 -15.34
C GLN A 497 8.32 45.93 -16.30
N GLY A 498 8.65 44.67 -16.58
CA GLY A 498 9.74 44.26 -17.46
C GLY A 498 9.22 43.79 -18.80
N ALA A 499 9.86 44.18 -19.89
CA ALA A 499 9.46 43.73 -21.23
C ALA A 499 9.84 42.26 -21.45
N ASP A 500 8.89 41.43 -21.89
CA ASP A 500 9.11 40.01 -22.24
C ASP A 500 9.65 39.14 -21.08
N GLU A 501 9.35 39.51 -19.85
CA GLU A 501 9.71 38.76 -18.65
C GLU A 501 8.57 37.85 -18.20
N ALA A 502 8.50 36.64 -18.78
CA ALA A 502 7.52 35.64 -18.39
C ALA A 502 8.11 34.22 -18.32
N ALA A 503 7.55 33.40 -17.43
CA ALA A 503 7.94 32.01 -17.29
C ALA A 503 6.72 31.11 -17.02
N TRP A 504 6.82 29.88 -17.48
CA TRP A 504 5.81 28.85 -17.25
C TRP A 504 6.46 27.58 -16.71
N ILE A 505 6.00 27.18 -15.53
CA ILE A 505 6.44 25.96 -14.84
C ILE A 505 5.31 24.94 -14.88
N VAL A 506 5.63 23.73 -15.33
CA VAL A 506 4.74 22.56 -15.27
C VAL A 506 5.39 21.52 -14.36
N HIS A 507 4.62 20.95 -13.42
CA HIS A 507 5.15 19.94 -12.50
C HIS A 507 4.12 18.88 -12.11
N THR A 508 4.57 17.84 -11.41
CA THR A 508 3.70 16.74 -10.96
C THR A 508 3.45 16.74 -9.44
N VAL A 509 4.13 17.59 -8.67
CA VAL A 509 4.10 17.62 -7.20
C VAL A 509 2.76 18.11 -6.61
N PRO A 510 2.01 17.29 -5.87
CA PRO A 510 0.85 17.76 -5.10
C PRO A 510 1.30 18.57 -3.87
N GLY A 511 0.51 19.57 -3.47
CA GLY A 511 0.80 20.42 -2.30
C GLY A 511 1.89 21.47 -2.53
N PHE A 512 2.20 21.79 -3.79
CA PHE A 512 3.30 22.67 -4.19
C PHE A 512 2.90 23.59 -5.37
N PRO A 513 3.50 24.80 -5.50
CA PRO A 513 4.24 25.54 -4.47
C PRO A 513 3.32 26.22 -3.44
N LYS A 514 3.88 26.66 -2.32
CA LYS A 514 3.15 27.50 -1.35
C LYS A 514 3.25 28.97 -1.76
N ALA A 515 2.26 29.44 -2.53
CA ALA A 515 2.20 30.82 -3.00
C ALA A 515 2.37 31.83 -1.84
N LEU A 516 3.40 32.66 -1.93
CA LEU A 516 3.78 33.73 -0.99
C LEU A 516 4.01 33.29 0.47
N ARG A 517 4.32 32.01 0.71
CA ARG A 517 4.42 31.43 2.07
C ARG A 517 5.69 30.62 2.31
N GLY A 518 6.76 30.97 1.62
CA GLY A 518 8.07 30.36 1.72
C GLY A 518 8.22 29.07 0.92
N TYR A 519 9.48 28.68 0.69
CA TYR A 519 9.81 27.45 0.01
C TYR A 519 9.54 26.26 0.91
N LEU A 520 8.67 25.36 0.48
CA LEU A 520 8.51 24.06 1.13
C LEU A 520 8.19 23.00 0.10
N PHE A 521 9.19 22.19 -0.25
CA PHE A 521 8.94 20.96 -0.98
C PHE A 521 8.21 19.97 -0.07
N PRO A 522 7.05 19.42 -0.47
CA PRO A 522 6.26 18.53 0.38
C PRO A 522 7.06 17.29 0.80
N PRO A 523 7.25 17.04 2.12
CA PRO A 523 8.10 15.94 2.58
C PRO A 523 7.66 14.54 2.13
N GLU A 524 6.35 14.35 1.89
CA GLU A 524 5.79 13.09 1.38
C GLU A 524 6.15 12.82 -0.09
N GLU A 525 6.54 13.86 -0.84
CA GLU A 525 6.80 13.81 -2.28
C GLU A 525 8.29 13.62 -2.59
N ILE A 526 9.19 13.78 -1.60
CA ILE A 526 10.65 13.52 -1.73
C ILE A 526 10.95 12.07 -2.16
N GLN A 527 10.02 11.16 -1.87
CA GLN A 527 10.19 9.73 -2.04
C GLN A 527 9.62 9.22 -3.36
N LYS A 528 9.18 10.14 -4.21
CA LYS A 528 8.58 9.82 -5.49
C LYS A 528 9.32 10.50 -6.63
N GLY A 529 9.34 9.84 -7.79
CA GLY A 529 9.75 10.45 -9.03
C GLY A 529 8.77 11.56 -9.42
N HIS A 530 9.31 12.75 -9.66
CA HIS A 530 8.57 13.92 -10.14
C HIS A 530 9.23 14.49 -11.37
N LEU A 531 8.41 15.09 -12.23
CA LEU A 531 8.87 15.80 -13.41
C LEU A 531 8.59 17.29 -13.22
N PHE A 532 9.56 18.09 -13.62
CA PHE A 532 9.45 19.54 -13.67
C PHE A 532 9.91 20.03 -15.04
N ILE A 533 9.20 21.01 -15.58
CA ILE A 533 9.55 21.74 -16.79
C ILE A 533 9.45 23.22 -16.43
N CYS A 534 10.50 23.99 -16.71
CA CYS A 534 10.50 25.44 -16.60
C CYS A 534 10.83 26.02 -17.97
N LEU A 535 9.95 26.87 -18.49
CA LEU A 535 10.09 27.51 -19.78
C LEU A 535 10.12 29.02 -19.56
N THR A 536 11.16 29.69 -20.05
CA THR A 536 11.12 31.13 -20.24
C THR A 536 10.33 31.39 -21.52
N ILE A 537 9.24 32.14 -21.42
CA ILE A 537 8.30 32.39 -22.52
C ILE A 537 8.22 33.88 -22.80
N LYS A 538 7.85 34.24 -24.03
CA LYS A 538 7.49 35.64 -24.31
C LYS A 538 6.17 35.96 -23.65
N GLU A 539 6.00 37.21 -23.29
CA GLU A 539 4.77 37.65 -22.64
C GLU A 539 3.55 37.50 -23.56
N SER A 540 3.76 37.62 -24.88
CA SER A 540 2.75 37.37 -25.91
C SER A 540 2.18 35.93 -25.89
N GLU A 541 2.91 34.96 -25.34
CA GLU A 541 2.46 33.56 -25.30
C GLU A 541 1.50 33.27 -24.14
N ILE A 542 1.38 34.16 -23.15
CA ILE A 542 0.54 33.97 -21.96
C ILE A 542 -0.92 33.70 -22.34
N ASP A 543 -1.49 34.48 -23.26
CA ASP A 543 -2.91 34.32 -23.63
C ASP A 543 -3.14 33.02 -24.43
N THR A 544 -2.16 32.60 -25.23
CA THR A 544 -2.16 31.30 -25.93
C THR A 544 -2.11 30.14 -24.93
N ILE A 545 -1.23 30.20 -23.94
CA ILE A 545 -1.15 29.21 -22.85
C ILE A 545 -2.47 29.17 -22.09
N ALA A 546 -3.01 30.34 -21.70
CA ALA A 546 -4.27 30.45 -21.00
C ALA A 546 -5.43 29.80 -21.79
N MET A 547 -5.47 29.96 -23.12
CA MET A 547 -6.46 29.30 -23.97
C MET A 547 -6.43 27.76 -23.82
N THR A 548 -5.23 27.17 -23.76
CA THR A 548 -5.09 25.72 -23.59
C THR A 548 -5.46 25.26 -22.18
N MET A 549 -5.01 26.00 -21.17
CA MET A 549 -5.33 25.74 -19.76
C MET A 549 -6.83 25.81 -19.52
N ARG A 550 -7.53 26.76 -20.12
CA ARG A 550 -9.00 26.84 -20.07
C ARG A 550 -9.65 25.49 -20.41
N ILE A 551 -9.21 24.85 -21.48
CA ILE A 551 -9.73 23.54 -21.93
C ILE A 551 -9.37 22.42 -20.93
N ALA A 552 -8.19 22.49 -20.31
CA ALA A 552 -7.74 21.56 -19.28
C ALA A 552 -8.39 21.79 -17.90
N THR A 553 -9.06 22.92 -17.70
CA THR A 553 -9.78 23.32 -16.47
C THR A 553 -8.98 23.09 -15.18
N PRO A 554 -7.73 23.60 -15.09
CA PRO A 554 -6.93 23.46 -13.88
C PRO A 554 -7.57 24.21 -12.72
N LEU A 555 -7.31 23.74 -11.50
CA LEU A 555 -7.72 24.46 -10.30
C LEU A 555 -6.69 25.54 -9.98
N ILE A 556 -7.06 26.79 -10.19
CA ILE A 556 -6.28 27.95 -9.77
C ILE A 556 -6.53 28.19 -8.28
N TYR A 557 -5.45 28.33 -7.51
CA TYR A 557 -5.52 28.58 -6.06
C TYR A 557 -4.81 29.86 -5.64
N HIS A 558 -4.07 30.50 -6.55
CA HIS A 558 -3.50 31.82 -6.36
C HIS A 558 -3.48 32.56 -7.69
N ASN A 559 -3.78 33.85 -7.63
CA ASN A 559 -3.64 34.80 -8.73
C ASN A 559 -3.42 36.19 -8.12
N ASP A 560 -2.31 36.83 -8.47
CA ASP A 560 -2.03 38.22 -8.14
C ASP A 560 -1.72 39.06 -9.38
N ILE A 561 -1.95 38.52 -10.59
CA ILE A 561 -1.81 39.27 -11.84
C ILE A 561 -2.75 40.48 -11.82
N PRO A 562 -2.26 41.71 -12.08
CA PRO A 562 -3.09 42.91 -12.06
C PRO A 562 -4.27 42.84 -13.04
N ASP A 563 -5.38 43.46 -12.68
CA ASP A 563 -6.57 43.50 -13.53
C ASP A 563 -6.29 44.13 -14.91
N SER A 564 -5.33 45.06 -15.03
CA SER A 564 -4.90 45.60 -16.32
C SER A 564 -4.37 44.52 -17.27
N GLU A 565 -3.53 43.63 -16.75
CA GLU A 565 -2.96 42.49 -17.48
C GLU A 565 -3.97 41.39 -17.75
N ILE A 566 -4.88 41.15 -16.79
CA ILE A 566 -5.97 40.19 -16.98
C ILE A 566 -6.93 40.68 -18.06
N ASN A 567 -7.32 41.96 -18.02
CA ASN A 567 -8.29 42.54 -18.94
C ASN A 567 -7.75 42.72 -20.35
N SER A 568 -6.43 42.90 -20.52
CA SER A 568 -5.79 42.95 -21.85
C SER A 568 -5.74 41.58 -22.53
N ARG A 569 -5.97 40.48 -21.79
CA ARG A 569 -5.81 39.09 -22.25
C ARG A 569 -7.11 38.30 -22.13
N PRO A 570 -7.90 38.17 -23.21
CA PRO A 570 -9.24 37.58 -23.15
C PRO A 570 -9.28 36.13 -22.64
N ASN A 571 -8.29 35.30 -22.95
CA ASN A 571 -8.25 33.93 -22.45
C ASN A 571 -7.74 33.88 -21.03
N LEU A 572 -6.78 34.73 -20.64
CA LEU A 572 -6.34 34.83 -19.25
C LEU A 572 -7.50 35.25 -18.33
N LYS A 573 -8.25 36.28 -18.72
CA LYS A 573 -9.47 36.72 -18.01
C LYS A 573 -10.46 35.59 -17.78
N LYS A 574 -10.78 34.85 -18.85
CA LYS A 574 -11.73 33.73 -18.78
C LYS A 574 -11.19 32.58 -17.94
N LEU A 575 -9.88 32.35 -17.96
CA LEU A 575 -9.22 31.33 -17.13
C LEU A 575 -9.35 31.68 -15.64
N VAL A 576 -8.97 32.90 -15.26
CA VAL A 576 -9.02 33.39 -13.86
C VAL A 576 -10.46 33.44 -13.34
N ASN A 577 -11.42 33.84 -14.17
CA ASN A 577 -12.84 33.88 -13.81
C ASN A 577 -13.50 32.49 -13.71
N GLY A 578 -12.77 31.41 -14.02
CA GLY A 578 -13.30 30.04 -13.98
C GLY A 578 -14.35 29.75 -15.05
N GLU A 579 -14.35 30.49 -16.16
CA GLU A 579 -15.32 30.30 -17.25
C GLU A 579 -15.06 28.97 -18.00
N SER A 580 -15.81 27.94 -17.61
CA SER A 580 -15.68 26.58 -18.13
C SER A 580 -16.66 26.23 -19.27
N ARG A 581 -17.47 27.19 -19.74
CA ARG A 581 -18.41 26.98 -20.86
C ARG A 581 -17.65 27.02 -22.18
N PHE A 582 -17.37 25.84 -22.74
CA PHE A 582 -16.78 25.71 -24.08
C PHE A 582 -17.85 25.39 -25.11
N ILE A 583 -17.93 26.25 -26.13
CA ILE A 583 -18.48 25.92 -27.44
C ILE A 583 -17.37 25.17 -28.19
N PRO A 584 -17.67 24.12 -28.99
CA PRO A 584 -16.66 23.41 -29.77
C PRO A 584 -15.70 24.36 -30.52
N PRO A 585 -14.39 24.00 -30.65
CA PRO A 585 -13.85 22.66 -30.46
C PRO A 585 -13.50 22.31 -28.99
N LEU A 586 -13.82 21.06 -28.59
CA LEU A 586 -13.57 20.52 -27.24
C LEU A 586 -12.14 20.01 -27.04
N THR A 587 -11.28 20.25 -28.02
CA THR A 587 -9.85 19.94 -28.03
C THR A 587 -9.10 21.07 -28.72
N VAL A 588 -7.91 21.40 -28.23
CA VAL A 588 -7.07 22.45 -28.82
C VAL A 588 -5.62 21.98 -28.88
N ALA A 589 -4.90 22.44 -29.91
CA ALA A 589 -3.46 22.34 -30.02
C ALA A 589 -2.92 23.73 -30.34
N ARG A 590 -1.95 24.21 -29.56
CA ARG A 590 -1.29 25.51 -29.80
C ARG A 590 0.21 25.34 -29.71
N ASP A 591 0.91 26.01 -30.62
CA ASP A 591 2.36 26.10 -30.60
C ASP A 591 2.74 27.42 -29.92
N ILE A 592 3.78 27.38 -29.09
CA ILE A 592 4.47 28.52 -28.50
C ILE A 592 5.97 28.34 -28.71
N SER A 593 6.74 29.42 -28.57
CA SER A 593 8.20 29.37 -28.57
C SER A 593 8.75 29.97 -27.28
N THR A 594 9.83 29.38 -26.77
CA THR A 594 10.57 29.97 -25.64
C THR A 594 11.27 31.26 -26.05
N ALA A 595 11.55 32.15 -25.09
CA ALA A 595 12.00 33.52 -25.36
C ALA A 595 13.42 33.64 -25.95
N ALA A 596 14.28 32.62 -25.79
CA ALA A 596 15.65 32.65 -26.28
C ALA A 596 15.74 32.71 -27.83
N PRO A 597 16.80 33.29 -28.41
CA PRO A 597 17.07 33.21 -29.85
C PRO A 597 17.14 31.75 -30.31
N GLY A 598 16.35 31.38 -31.34
CA GLY A 598 16.20 29.98 -31.76
C GLY A 598 15.47 29.09 -30.74
N GLY A 599 14.67 29.69 -29.85
CA GLY A 599 14.03 29.03 -28.72
C GLY A 599 13.25 27.76 -29.08
N LEU A 600 13.16 26.86 -28.09
CA LEU A 600 12.46 25.58 -28.20
C LEU A 600 11.02 25.77 -28.68
N LYS A 601 10.62 24.97 -29.67
CA LYS A 601 9.23 24.86 -30.12
C LYS A 601 8.46 23.96 -29.16
N VAL A 602 7.41 24.50 -28.56
CA VAL A 602 6.57 23.79 -27.60
C VAL A 602 5.14 23.74 -28.12
N THR A 603 4.56 22.54 -28.21
CA THR A 603 3.16 22.33 -28.58
C THR A 603 2.36 21.88 -27.37
N ILE A 604 1.29 22.59 -27.04
CA ILE A 604 0.38 22.26 -25.96
C ILE A 604 -0.89 21.65 -26.54
N TYR A 605 -1.20 20.42 -26.15
CA TYR A 605 -2.44 19.72 -26.47
C TYR A 605 -3.35 19.73 -25.26
N SER A 606 -4.61 20.11 -25.43
CA SER A 606 -5.59 20.07 -24.35
C SER A 606 -6.92 19.49 -24.83
N LYS A 607 -7.59 18.76 -23.95
CA LYS A 607 -8.95 18.25 -24.16
C LYS A 607 -9.85 18.60 -22.98
N GLY A 608 -11.09 18.94 -23.27
CA GLY A 608 -12.13 19.09 -22.26
C GLY A 608 -12.81 17.77 -21.94
N GLU A 609 -13.45 17.69 -20.76
CA GLU A 609 -14.21 16.51 -20.30
C GLU A 609 -15.27 16.06 -21.33
N LYS A 610 -15.95 17.01 -21.97
CA LYS A 610 -17.03 16.74 -22.92
C LYS A 610 -16.55 16.09 -24.23
N SER A 611 -15.25 16.17 -24.56
CA SER A 611 -14.71 15.58 -25.79
C SER A 611 -14.82 14.05 -25.83
N ARG A 612 -14.84 13.40 -24.67
CA ARG A 612 -14.78 11.93 -24.52
C ARG A 612 -13.56 11.27 -25.17
N PHE A 613 -12.60 12.05 -25.64
CA PHE A 613 -11.38 11.55 -26.27
C PHE A 613 -10.38 11.07 -25.24
N GLU A 614 -9.61 10.07 -25.62
CA GLU A 614 -8.46 9.55 -24.91
C GLU A 614 -7.23 10.33 -25.40
N ILE A 615 -6.53 11.06 -24.51
CA ILE A 615 -5.46 12.02 -24.89
C ILE A 615 -4.31 11.39 -25.71
N TYR A 616 -3.89 10.15 -25.42
CA TYR A 616 -2.76 9.51 -26.07
C TYR A 616 -3.09 9.12 -27.52
N ARG A 617 -4.07 8.25 -27.75
CA ARG A 617 -4.41 7.74 -29.08
C ARG A 617 -5.18 8.74 -29.93
N ARG A 618 -6.22 9.35 -29.38
CA ARG A 618 -7.16 10.18 -30.17
C ARG A 618 -6.64 11.59 -30.41
N ILE A 619 -5.63 12.03 -29.67
CA ILE A 619 -5.02 13.36 -29.83
C ILE A 619 -3.54 13.20 -30.18
N LEU A 620 -2.69 12.69 -29.28
CA LEU A 620 -1.24 12.70 -29.45
C LEU A 620 -0.79 11.84 -30.65
N VAL A 621 -1.14 10.56 -30.73
CA VAL A 621 -0.77 9.69 -31.88
C VAL A 621 -1.28 10.25 -33.21
N ARG A 622 -2.50 10.81 -33.23
CA ARG A 622 -3.08 11.39 -34.46
C ARG A 622 -2.42 12.69 -34.89
N LYS A 623 -2.02 13.53 -33.94
CA LYS A 623 -1.41 14.84 -34.21
C LYS A 623 0.08 14.71 -34.51
N LEU A 624 0.79 13.86 -33.76
CA LEU A 624 2.21 13.56 -33.98
C LEU A 624 2.42 12.64 -35.20
N LYS A 625 1.39 11.91 -35.63
CA LYS A 625 1.39 11.01 -36.80
C LYS A 625 2.47 9.91 -36.75
N THR A 626 2.93 9.54 -35.56
CA THR A 626 4.04 8.61 -35.31
C THR A 626 3.70 7.65 -34.16
N THR A 627 4.44 6.55 -34.04
CA THR A 627 4.40 5.68 -32.86
C THR A 627 4.93 6.44 -31.64
N ILE A 628 4.30 6.25 -30.49
CA ILE A 628 4.75 6.83 -29.22
C ILE A 628 5.15 5.72 -28.24
N LYS A 629 6.23 5.96 -27.49
CA LYS A 629 6.60 5.17 -26.30
C LYS A 629 6.16 5.93 -25.06
N ILE A 630 5.41 5.30 -24.16
CA ILE A 630 4.80 5.99 -23.01
C ILE A 630 5.24 5.40 -21.66
N TRP A 631 5.66 6.28 -20.75
CA TRP A 631 5.87 6.02 -19.33
C TRP A 631 4.71 6.61 -18.54
N THR A 632 3.90 5.75 -17.93
CA THR A 632 2.69 6.16 -17.22
C THR A 632 2.13 4.99 -16.45
N THR A 633 1.47 5.26 -15.32
CA THR A 633 0.60 4.28 -14.67
C THR A 633 -0.57 3.89 -15.58
N ARG A 634 -1.07 2.66 -15.43
CA ARG A 634 -2.03 2.05 -16.37
C ARG A 634 -3.14 1.30 -15.64
N ASP A 635 -4.26 1.12 -16.32
CA ASP A 635 -5.30 0.17 -15.90
C ASP A 635 -5.21 -1.14 -16.70
N LYS A 636 -6.07 -2.12 -16.40
CA LYS A 636 -6.10 -3.41 -17.11
C LYS A 636 -6.82 -3.34 -18.47
N THR A 637 -7.34 -2.18 -18.85
CA THR A 637 -8.26 -2.04 -20.00
C THR A 637 -7.57 -1.47 -21.23
N LEU A 638 -6.66 -0.51 -21.05
CA LEU A 638 -5.84 0.03 -22.12
C LEU A 638 -4.51 -0.72 -22.18
N LYS A 639 -4.28 -1.43 -23.29
CA LYS A 639 -3.03 -2.15 -23.58
C LYS A 639 -2.23 -1.42 -24.65
N SER A 640 -1.02 -1.90 -24.93
CA SER A 640 -0.28 -1.54 -26.15
C SER A 640 -1.20 -1.66 -27.37
N ASP A 641 -1.17 -0.69 -28.28
CA ASP A 641 -1.98 -0.72 -29.50
C ASP A 641 -1.04 -0.71 -30.70
N CYS A 642 -0.84 -1.89 -31.30
CA CYS A 642 0.06 -2.07 -32.45
C CYS A 642 -0.69 -2.30 -33.77
N ARG A 643 -1.99 -1.96 -33.81
CA ARG A 643 -2.89 -2.27 -34.93
C ARG A 643 -2.71 -1.38 -36.16
N ILE A 644 -2.01 -0.25 -36.04
CA ILE A 644 -1.88 0.73 -37.14
C ILE A 644 -0.40 0.86 -37.50
N PHE A 645 -0.04 0.42 -38.71
CA PHE A 645 1.34 0.51 -39.21
C PHE A 645 1.87 1.95 -39.08
N GLY A 646 2.99 2.12 -38.38
CA GLY A 646 3.64 3.42 -38.12
C GLY A 646 2.96 4.35 -37.10
N ARG A 647 1.87 3.96 -36.44
CA ARG A 647 1.16 4.81 -35.45
C ARG A 647 0.68 4.01 -34.23
N ASN A 648 1.64 3.44 -33.51
CA ASN A 648 1.39 2.56 -32.39
C ASN A 648 1.49 3.28 -31.04
N ILE A 649 0.93 2.65 -30.00
CA ILE A 649 1.23 2.98 -28.60
C ILE A 649 2.05 1.84 -28.03
N ARG A 650 3.33 2.12 -27.76
CA ARG A 650 4.27 1.23 -27.11
C ARG A 650 4.44 1.64 -25.66
N LEU A 651 4.51 0.64 -24.80
CA LEU A 651 4.42 0.80 -23.37
C LEU A 651 5.80 0.55 -22.76
N VAL A 652 6.41 1.55 -22.10
CA VAL A 652 7.71 1.37 -21.42
C VAL A 652 7.57 0.45 -20.21
N THR A 653 8.43 -0.57 -20.10
CA THR A 653 8.38 -1.50 -18.98
C THR A 653 9.03 -0.88 -17.73
N SER A 654 8.56 -1.31 -16.57
CA SER A 654 9.12 -0.91 -15.28
C SER A 654 10.04 -2.01 -14.76
N PRO A 655 11.16 -1.69 -14.09
CA PRO A 655 11.68 -0.34 -13.78
C PRO A 655 12.44 0.31 -14.94
N ILE A 656 12.56 1.65 -14.88
CA ILE A 656 13.48 2.44 -15.72
C ILE A 656 14.67 2.91 -14.89
N SER A 657 15.73 3.40 -15.55
CA SER A 657 16.88 4.03 -14.91
C SER A 657 17.13 5.42 -15.49
N VAL A 658 17.09 6.45 -14.66
CA VAL A 658 17.38 7.85 -15.01
C VAL A 658 18.81 8.16 -14.60
N SER A 659 19.77 8.03 -15.53
CA SER A 659 21.19 8.27 -15.24
C SER A 659 21.69 7.48 -14.02
N GLY A 660 21.42 6.17 -14.00
CA GLY A 660 21.78 5.28 -12.88
C GLY A 660 20.79 5.25 -11.71
N HIS A 661 19.78 6.13 -11.70
CA HIS A 661 18.77 6.17 -10.64
C HIS A 661 17.54 5.34 -11.01
N PRO A 662 17.25 4.24 -10.28
CA PRO A 662 16.10 3.41 -10.59
C PRO A 662 14.78 4.14 -10.26
N SER A 663 13.82 4.08 -11.19
CA SER A 663 12.46 4.59 -11.00
C SER A 663 11.45 3.53 -11.44
N SER A 664 10.34 3.41 -10.71
CA SER A 664 9.28 2.43 -11.00
C SER A 664 7.91 3.10 -11.14
N LEU A 665 6.97 2.46 -11.83
CA LEU A 665 5.61 2.99 -11.98
C LEU A 665 4.86 3.13 -10.64
N GLU A 666 5.30 2.45 -9.58
CA GLU A 666 4.81 2.58 -8.20
C GLU A 666 5.27 3.86 -7.52
N SER A 667 6.49 4.30 -7.83
CA SER A 667 7.22 5.35 -7.13
C SER A 667 7.35 6.62 -7.95
N ASP A 668 7.00 6.60 -9.23
CA ASP A 668 7.02 7.74 -10.13
C ASP A 668 5.60 8.24 -10.42
N VAL A 669 5.35 9.52 -10.16
CA VAL A 669 4.06 10.15 -10.46
C VAL A 669 4.10 10.98 -11.74
N SER A 670 5.20 10.95 -12.50
CA SER A 670 5.28 11.54 -13.82
C SER A 670 4.54 10.70 -14.86
N GLN A 671 4.06 11.37 -15.90
CA GLN A 671 3.60 10.72 -17.12
C GLN A 671 4.26 11.45 -18.28
N TRP A 672 4.96 10.72 -19.11
CA TRP A 672 5.62 11.29 -20.26
C TRP A 672 5.64 10.31 -21.43
N LEU A 673 5.87 10.85 -22.61
CA LEU A 673 6.03 10.06 -23.82
C LEU A 673 7.09 10.66 -24.73
N ILE A 674 7.58 9.81 -25.62
CA ILE A 674 8.45 10.20 -26.73
C ILE A 674 7.93 9.65 -28.05
N SER A 675 8.20 10.35 -29.15
CA SER A 675 7.92 9.87 -30.51
C SER A 675 9.00 8.90 -30.98
N GLU A 676 8.65 7.73 -31.50
CA GLU A 676 9.64 6.78 -32.05
C GLU A 676 10.34 7.32 -33.31
N GLN A 677 9.61 8.11 -34.11
CA GLN A 677 10.16 8.90 -35.21
C GLN A 677 9.95 10.39 -34.89
N GLY A 678 11.04 11.16 -34.84
CA GLY A 678 11.06 12.59 -34.52
C GLY A 678 11.71 12.91 -33.16
N ASN A 679 11.70 14.20 -32.79
CA ASN A 679 12.41 14.73 -31.62
C ASN A 679 11.45 15.19 -30.50
N LYS A 680 10.29 14.54 -30.38
CA LYS A 680 9.23 14.98 -29.47
C LYS A 680 9.35 14.28 -28.12
N PHE A 681 9.42 15.07 -27.06
CA PHE A 681 9.16 14.66 -25.69
C PHE A 681 7.91 15.36 -25.20
N CYS A 682 6.98 14.65 -24.54
CA CYS A 682 5.81 15.29 -23.95
C CYS A 682 5.61 14.89 -22.49
N ALA A 683 5.33 15.87 -21.63
CA ALA A 683 4.75 15.65 -20.31
C ALA A 683 3.23 15.65 -20.42
N VAL A 684 2.56 14.69 -19.78
CA VAL A 684 1.10 14.55 -19.79
C VAL A 684 0.59 14.60 -18.35
N ASP A 685 -0.53 15.27 -18.10
CA ASP A 685 -1.07 15.38 -16.73
C ASP A 685 -1.96 14.20 -16.31
N LYS A 686 -2.36 13.36 -17.27
CA LYS A 686 -3.25 12.20 -17.07
C LYS A 686 -2.55 10.87 -17.35
N PRO A 687 -2.81 9.85 -16.52
CA PRO A 687 -2.32 8.51 -16.79
C PRO A 687 -3.05 7.84 -17.95
N TYR A 688 -2.42 6.83 -18.55
CA TYR A 688 -3.02 5.98 -19.60
C TYR A 688 -4.05 5.01 -19.01
N GLN A 689 -5.23 5.54 -18.70
CA GLN A 689 -6.36 4.81 -18.13
C GLN A 689 -7.64 5.14 -18.91
N LYS A 690 -8.62 4.24 -18.96
CA LYS A 690 -9.88 4.49 -19.67
C LYS A 690 -10.72 5.59 -19.02
N SER A 691 -10.62 5.73 -17.70
CA SER A 691 -11.33 6.76 -16.90
C SER A 691 -11.08 8.18 -17.39
N GLN A 692 -9.86 8.51 -17.85
CA GLN A 692 -9.49 9.86 -18.30
C GLN A 692 -10.31 10.35 -19.51
N THR A 693 -10.97 9.46 -20.26
CA THR A 693 -11.89 9.87 -21.34
C THR A 693 -12.99 10.78 -20.81
N LYS A 694 -13.37 10.67 -19.53
CA LYS A 694 -14.39 11.50 -18.88
C LYS A 694 -13.80 12.68 -18.08
N GLU A 695 -12.52 12.98 -18.28
CA GLU A 695 -11.80 14.04 -17.55
C GLU A 695 -11.12 14.98 -18.54
N PRO A 696 -10.85 16.24 -18.17
CA PRO A 696 -9.97 17.11 -18.95
C PRO A 696 -8.52 16.61 -18.85
N ALA A 697 -7.70 16.91 -19.87
CA ALA A 697 -6.28 16.54 -19.88
C ALA A 697 -5.46 17.55 -20.68
N MET A 698 -4.18 17.67 -20.34
CA MET A 698 -3.18 18.50 -21.00
C MET A 698 -1.89 17.72 -21.24
N ALA A 699 -1.26 17.97 -22.39
CA ALA A 699 0.09 17.51 -22.68
C ALA A 699 0.93 18.66 -23.22
N VAL A 700 2.15 18.82 -22.70
CA VAL A 700 3.13 19.82 -23.13
C VAL A 700 4.25 19.08 -23.83
N CYS A 701 4.38 19.29 -25.14
CA CYS A 701 5.33 18.61 -26.01
C CYS A 701 6.45 19.55 -26.44
N ILE A 702 7.69 19.20 -26.19
CA ILE A 702 8.89 19.93 -26.57
C ILE A 702 9.51 19.24 -27.79
N ASP A 703 9.90 20.03 -28.79
CA ASP A 703 10.68 19.58 -29.95
C ASP A 703 12.16 19.81 -29.70
N ASP A 704 12.87 18.80 -29.22
CA ASP A 704 14.29 18.89 -28.93
C ASP A 704 14.96 17.51 -29.03
N ALA A 705 15.97 17.41 -29.89
CA ALA A 705 16.65 16.14 -30.19
C ALA A 705 17.46 15.62 -28.99
N SER A 706 18.02 16.51 -28.17
CA SER A 706 18.83 16.14 -27.02
C SER A 706 17.96 15.61 -25.88
N ILE A 707 16.84 16.27 -25.59
CA ILE A 707 15.83 15.77 -24.61
C ILE A 707 15.26 14.43 -25.09
N PHE A 708 14.88 14.35 -26.37
CA PHE A 708 14.36 13.12 -26.96
C PHE A 708 15.34 11.94 -26.79
N THR A 709 16.60 12.12 -27.18
CA THR A 709 17.64 11.09 -27.09
C THR A 709 17.73 10.51 -25.68
N ARG A 710 17.73 11.37 -24.65
CA ARG A 710 17.87 10.96 -23.25
C ARG A 710 16.66 10.20 -22.72
N PHE A 711 15.46 10.64 -23.06
CA PHE A 711 14.25 9.90 -22.69
C PHE A 711 14.08 8.61 -23.51
N ASN A 712 14.66 8.54 -24.71
CA ASN A 712 14.69 7.31 -25.50
C ASN A 712 15.65 6.25 -24.93
N GLU A 713 16.79 6.67 -24.37
CA GLU A 713 17.68 5.78 -23.59
C GLU A 713 16.96 5.21 -22.36
N ILE A 714 16.15 6.04 -21.68
CA ILE A 714 15.34 5.60 -20.54
C ILE A 714 14.26 4.61 -20.98
N ALA A 715 13.66 4.82 -22.16
CA ALA A 715 12.61 3.98 -22.75
C ALA A 715 13.17 2.76 -23.52
N ALA A 716 14.22 2.12 -23.01
CA ALA A 716 14.91 1.00 -23.66
C ALA A 716 14.03 -0.27 -23.75
N ASN A 717 13.30 -0.58 -22.68
CA ASN A 717 12.49 -1.79 -22.58
C ASN A 717 11.01 -1.50 -22.77
N LEU A 718 10.34 -2.30 -23.60
CA LEU A 718 8.94 -2.11 -23.99
C LEU A 718 8.15 -3.40 -23.78
N ASP A 719 6.87 -3.28 -23.40
CA ASP A 719 5.95 -4.41 -23.34
C ASP A 719 5.65 -4.91 -24.75
N ASP A 720 5.43 -6.22 -24.87
CA ASP A 720 5.00 -6.84 -26.12
C ASP A 720 3.67 -6.28 -26.60
N CYS A 721 3.57 -6.10 -27.92
CA CYS A 721 2.33 -5.73 -28.58
C CYS A 721 1.28 -6.82 -28.41
N THR A 722 0.20 -6.54 -27.67
CA THR A 722 -0.97 -7.43 -27.53
C THR A 722 -2.13 -7.11 -28.45
#